data_AF-A0A934J5U1-F1
#
_entry.id   AF-A0A934J5U1-F1
#
_cell.length_a   1.000
_cell.length_b   1.000
_cell.length_c   1.000
_cell.angle_alpha   90.00
_cell.angle_beta   90.00
_cell.angle_gamma   90.00
#
_symmetry.space_group_name_H-M   'P 1'
#
loop_
_entity.id
_entity.type
_entity.pdbx_description
1 polymer ?
#
loop_
_entity_poly.entity_id
_entity_poly.type
_entity_poly.pdbx_seq_one_letter_code
_entity_poly.pdbx_strand_id
1 'polypeptide(L)'
;MLFIYRMLIFTALSTLLMYSAYRYGMYFDSDLYGLGTVLCGTAILVLVLARMGRSSTSWVSDVMAKGRVFLLWPFVISAAYALHLLAAPLSIMGTLQQAMRWTFFGVFFLLVYAAASSKGGRSAAMLAMQLTGAFITFSSLAFWMGWAAFPEALFYSGNEQISALGARLAGFFQYPNMLAAVLAFYSLWYFILLSKAVQLSWRSIIPALLLVPTMLTLLLTESRGAWFAAGGAWLAGLLIVRGTQQKGWLLYSAISLPLSAFICRLLAGYYSGGQIAGSRTADSIIVLVLLAISGGLIMLFCFAVKSKRLLQRPLQLWLLLAAGLAGTVALLPSSLGGRLESGQYETAGARWLFYKDALRLFQEAPWLGQGGDTWKMLFERIQQQPYVGSKVHSGYLDILLDLGAVGLLLLFILLIIMVVKVWRQEAVDTLPAFILLVHAAVDFDNAFGFYWLLLFGYFALYLRESPVEGNVHSLVPLHRLKRSRQLNWPYMGLSAALILWLGAAGWSGWRLHLATAERESALSVKEGHQVLGLVRSLELNPYWTQTRLELAALLRAENRIPLLQEGLRHERESAELMWRLGDSYVELGDSGRAIAFMKQALERDRFNKERQTKTIVALTQLARRLENEGQSKESRLTAEAALQAYGAYEALVREVAAMHNPANGRRFEMTAEAVEYARACRELLAKSIGDPGYASG
;
A
#
# COMPACT_ATOMS: atom_id res chain seq x y z
N MET A 1 -36.97 -13.26 -0.87
CA MET A 1 -35.85 -13.72 -1.73
C MET A 1 -35.00 -12.56 -2.26
N LEU A 2 -35.46 -11.75 -3.22
CA LEU A 2 -34.64 -10.69 -3.85
C LEU A 2 -34.16 -9.59 -2.88
N PHE A 3 -35.01 -9.18 -1.94
CA PHE A 3 -34.67 -8.21 -0.90
C PHE A 3 -33.56 -8.73 0.02
N ILE A 4 -33.72 -9.96 0.53
CA ILE A 4 -32.74 -10.64 1.39
C ILE A 4 -31.39 -10.75 0.68
N TYR A 5 -31.39 -11.13 -0.59
CA TYR A 5 -30.16 -11.25 -1.37
C TYR A 5 -29.43 -9.90 -1.56
N ARG A 6 -30.17 -8.81 -1.81
CA ARG A 6 -29.58 -7.46 -1.87
C ARG A 6 -29.02 -7.02 -0.52
N MET A 7 -29.72 -7.33 0.56
CA MET A 7 -29.27 -7.03 1.93
C MET A 7 -27.98 -7.77 2.25
N LEU A 8 -27.88 -9.06 1.91
CA LEU A 8 -26.65 -9.83 2.10
C LEU A 8 -25.46 -9.26 1.32
N ILE A 9 -25.63 -8.93 0.03
CA ILE A 9 -24.57 -8.28 -0.77
C ILE A 9 -24.14 -6.98 -0.12
N PHE A 10 -25.12 -6.14 0.24
CA PHE A 10 -24.86 -4.85 0.86
C PHE A 10 -24.07 -5.01 2.15
N THR A 11 -24.57 -5.81 3.10
CA THR A 11 -23.95 -6.02 4.41
C THR A 11 -22.56 -6.62 4.27
N ALA A 12 -22.39 -7.69 3.48
CA ALA A 12 -21.09 -8.33 3.30
C ALA A 12 -20.06 -7.37 2.70
N LEU A 13 -20.43 -6.62 1.65
CA LEU A 13 -19.51 -5.69 0.99
C LEU A 13 -19.20 -4.47 1.86
N SER A 14 -20.21 -3.88 2.53
CA SER A 14 -20.00 -2.73 3.40
C SER A 14 -19.13 -3.11 4.60
N THR A 15 -19.40 -4.24 5.25
CA THR A 15 -18.61 -4.72 6.38
C THR A 15 -17.18 -4.98 5.95
N LEU A 16 -16.95 -5.66 4.82
CA LEU A 16 -15.62 -5.92 4.30
C LEU A 16 -14.84 -4.63 4.03
N LEU A 17 -15.43 -3.69 3.28
CA LEU A 17 -14.75 -2.44 2.89
C LEU A 17 -14.50 -1.52 4.09
N MET A 18 -15.49 -1.34 4.98
CA MET A 18 -15.34 -0.51 6.18
C MET A 18 -14.32 -1.12 7.15
N TYR A 19 -14.35 -2.44 7.36
CA TYR A 19 -13.35 -3.15 8.16
C TYR A 19 -11.95 -3.00 7.55
N SER A 20 -11.82 -3.14 6.23
CA SER A 20 -10.55 -2.96 5.53
C SER A 20 -10.00 -1.55 5.70
N ALA A 21 -10.85 -0.52 5.62
CA ALA A 21 -10.45 0.85 5.89
C ALA A 21 -10.00 1.03 7.35
N TYR A 22 -10.81 0.54 8.31
CA TYR A 22 -10.53 0.61 9.75
C TYR A 22 -9.22 -0.09 10.15
N ARG A 23 -8.89 -1.22 9.53
CA ARG A 23 -7.64 -1.96 9.71
C ARG A 23 -6.50 -1.35 8.91
N TYR A 24 -6.23 -0.06 9.11
CA TYR A 24 -5.11 0.65 8.49
C TYR A 24 -5.07 0.55 6.96
N GLY A 25 -6.24 0.47 6.31
CA GLY A 25 -6.34 0.23 4.86
C GLY A 25 -5.83 -1.13 4.38
N MET A 26 -5.71 -2.11 5.28
CA MET A 26 -5.03 -3.40 5.07
C MET A 26 -3.60 -3.21 4.55
N TYR A 27 -2.84 -2.34 5.20
CA TYR A 27 -1.41 -2.17 4.93
C TYR A 27 -0.61 -3.40 5.39
N PHE A 28 -0.93 -3.93 6.59
CA PHE A 28 -0.26 -5.08 7.18
C PHE A 28 -0.82 -6.40 6.63
N ASP A 29 0.07 -7.35 6.32
CA ASP A 29 -0.34 -8.65 5.77
C ASP A 29 -1.16 -9.50 6.77
N SER A 30 -0.94 -9.32 8.07
CA SER A 30 -1.68 -10.03 9.11
C SER A 30 -3.20 -9.77 9.05
N ASP A 31 -3.60 -8.57 8.63
CA ASP A 31 -5.01 -8.21 8.43
C ASP A 31 -5.67 -9.01 7.30
N LEU A 32 -4.87 -9.48 6.33
CA LEU A 32 -5.34 -10.22 5.17
C LEU A 32 -5.47 -11.72 5.43
N TYR A 33 -4.72 -12.32 6.37
CA TYR A 33 -4.66 -13.77 6.53
C TYR A 33 -6.01 -14.41 6.90
N GLY A 34 -6.64 -13.93 7.98
CA GLY A 34 -7.93 -14.47 8.43
C GLY A 34 -9.04 -14.17 7.43
N LEU A 35 -9.12 -12.93 6.97
CA LEU A 35 -10.14 -12.45 6.05
C LEU A 35 -10.03 -13.09 4.66
N GLY A 36 -8.80 -13.29 4.17
CA GLY A 36 -8.50 -14.00 2.93
C GLY A 36 -8.88 -15.47 2.98
N THR A 37 -8.68 -16.13 4.13
CA THR A 37 -9.12 -17.52 4.35
C THR A 37 -10.64 -17.65 4.21
N VAL A 38 -11.39 -16.77 4.87
CA VAL A 38 -12.86 -16.76 4.81
C VAL A 38 -13.35 -16.50 3.38
N LEU A 39 -12.73 -15.54 2.67
CA LEU A 39 -13.12 -15.24 1.30
C LEU A 39 -12.77 -16.34 0.31
N CYS A 40 -11.61 -17.00 0.44
CA CYS A 40 -11.27 -18.17 -0.38
C CYS A 40 -12.26 -19.32 -0.15
N GLY A 41 -12.58 -19.64 1.11
CA GLY A 41 -13.58 -20.65 1.45
C GLY A 41 -14.98 -20.33 0.89
N THR A 42 -15.39 -19.06 0.98
CA THR A 42 -16.65 -18.59 0.40
C THR A 42 -16.67 -18.73 -1.13
N ALA A 43 -15.57 -18.38 -1.79
CA ALA A 43 -15.44 -18.51 -3.24
C ALA A 43 -15.49 -19.97 -3.70
N ILE A 44 -14.81 -20.88 -2.99
CA ILE A 44 -14.88 -22.33 -3.25
C ILE A 44 -16.32 -22.82 -3.10
N LEU A 45 -17.01 -22.45 -2.02
CA LEU A 45 -18.40 -22.83 -1.80
C LEU A 45 -19.30 -22.35 -2.95
N VAL A 46 -19.16 -21.10 -3.38
CA VAL A 46 -19.92 -20.54 -4.51
C VAL A 46 -19.64 -21.32 -5.80
N LEU A 47 -18.38 -21.63 -6.11
CA LEU A 47 -18.00 -22.41 -7.29
C LEU A 47 -18.56 -23.84 -7.26
N VAL A 48 -18.55 -24.49 -6.09
CA VAL A 48 -19.11 -25.85 -5.90
C VAL A 48 -20.63 -25.84 -6.05
N LEU A 49 -21.34 -24.91 -5.39
CA LEU A 49 -22.79 -24.79 -5.48
C LEU A 49 -23.24 -24.46 -6.91
N ALA A 50 -22.52 -23.59 -7.62
CA ALA A 50 -22.79 -23.29 -9.02
C ALA A 50 -22.68 -24.52 -9.93
N ARG A 51 -21.81 -25.49 -9.57
CA ARG A 51 -21.67 -26.77 -10.28
C ARG A 51 -22.77 -27.78 -9.93
N MET A 52 -23.23 -27.81 -8.68
CA MET A 52 -24.31 -28.70 -8.24
C MET A 52 -25.67 -28.30 -8.82
N GLY A 53 -25.88 -27.00 -9.08
CA GLY A 53 -27.12 -26.47 -9.65
C GLY A 53 -27.32 -26.77 -11.14
N ARG A 54 -27.53 -28.05 -11.53
CA ARG A 54 -28.03 -28.59 -12.83
C ARG A 54 -27.54 -27.97 -14.16
N SER A 55 -26.62 -27.01 -14.18
CA SER A 55 -26.01 -26.48 -15.38
C SER A 55 -24.79 -27.34 -15.72
N SER A 56 -24.74 -27.88 -16.94
CA SER A 56 -23.63 -28.73 -17.38
C SER A 56 -22.34 -27.95 -17.70
N THR A 57 -22.31 -26.64 -17.41
CA THR A 57 -21.24 -25.70 -17.75
C THR A 57 -20.65 -25.11 -16.48
N SER A 58 -19.32 -25.20 -16.28
CA SER A 58 -18.69 -24.54 -15.13
C SER A 58 -18.78 -23.02 -15.25
N TRP A 59 -18.82 -22.30 -14.12
CA TRP A 59 -18.81 -20.83 -14.13
C TRP A 59 -17.60 -20.26 -14.90
N VAL A 60 -16.43 -20.90 -14.77
CA VAL A 60 -15.24 -20.57 -15.55
C VAL A 60 -15.49 -20.72 -17.05
N SER A 61 -16.20 -21.77 -17.48
CA SER A 61 -16.56 -21.92 -18.89
C SER A 61 -17.46 -20.80 -19.40
N ASP A 62 -18.36 -20.26 -18.56
CA ASP A 62 -19.20 -19.11 -18.90
C ASP A 62 -18.38 -17.82 -19.01
N VAL A 63 -17.43 -17.60 -18.09
CA VAL A 63 -16.48 -16.49 -18.13
C VAL A 63 -15.65 -16.51 -19.41
N MET A 64 -15.09 -17.68 -19.76
CA MET A 64 -14.30 -17.86 -20.98
C MET A 64 -15.15 -17.68 -22.24
N ALA A 65 -16.32 -18.33 -22.31
CA ALA A 65 -17.22 -18.27 -23.46
C ALA A 65 -17.74 -16.85 -23.74
N LYS A 66 -17.86 -16.01 -22.70
CA LYS A 66 -18.32 -14.61 -22.82
C LYS A 66 -17.16 -13.60 -22.91
N GLY A 67 -15.92 -14.04 -23.12
CA GLY A 67 -14.76 -13.15 -23.29
C GLY A 67 -14.41 -12.33 -22.03
N ARG A 68 -14.67 -12.89 -20.84
CA ARG A 68 -14.46 -12.24 -19.53
C ARG A 68 -13.18 -12.67 -18.83
N VAL A 69 -12.18 -13.10 -19.60
CA VAL A 69 -10.89 -13.61 -19.10
C VAL A 69 -10.19 -12.60 -18.17
N PHE A 70 -10.42 -11.30 -18.36
CA PHE A 70 -9.89 -10.23 -17.49
C PHE A 70 -10.28 -10.40 -16.01
N LEU A 71 -11.40 -11.07 -15.71
CA LEU A 71 -11.82 -11.40 -14.34
C LEU A 71 -10.87 -12.36 -13.63
N LEU A 72 -10.19 -13.23 -14.40
CA LEU A 72 -9.23 -14.20 -13.88
C LEU A 72 -7.79 -13.65 -13.86
N TRP A 73 -7.57 -12.44 -14.39
CA TRP A 73 -6.23 -11.89 -14.54
C TRP A 73 -5.49 -11.59 -13.23
N PRO A 74 -6.15 -11.16 -12.13
CA PRO A 74 -5.47 -11.07 -10.84
C PRO A 74 -4.83 -12.40 -10.38
N PHE A 75 -5.43 -13.54 -10.75
CA PHE A 75 -4.86 -14.86 -10.47
C PHE A 75 -3.64 -15.17 -11.35
N VAL A 76 -3.53 -14.56 -12.53
CA VAL A 76 -2.32 -14.66 -13.37
C VAL A 76 -1.15 -13.94 -12.71
N ILE A 77 -1.38 -12.74 -12.16
CA ILE A 77 -0.35 -12.01 -11.39
C ILE A 77 0.01 -12.77 -10.12
N SER A 78 -0.98 -13.33 -9.42
CA SER A 78 -0.77 -14.20 -8.27
C SER A 78 0.08 -15.44 -8.63
N ALA A 79 -0.20 -16.07 -9.76
CA ALA A 79 0.56 -17.20 -10.26
C ALA A 79 2.00 -16.82 -10.62
N ALA A 80 2.25 -15.63 -11.15
CA ALA A 80 3.60 -15.13 -11.41
C ALA A 80 4.42 -15.06 -10.10
N TYR A 81 3.85 -14.52 -9.02
CA TYR A 81 4.51 -14.55 -7.71
C TYR A 81 4.73 -15.97 -7.18
N ALA A 82 3.76 -16.88 -7.33
CA ALA A 82 3.98 -18.25 -6.86
C ALA A 82 5.02 -19.01 -7.69
N LEU A 83 5.14 -18.73 -8.99
CA LEU A 83 6.21 -19.28 -9.82
C LEU A 83 7.59 -18.83 -9.31
N HIS A 84 7.71 -17.62 -8.77
CA HIS A 84 8.95 -17.19 -8.09
C HIS A 84 9.33 -18.06 -6.91
N LEU A 85 8.37 -18.64 -6.18
CA LEU A 85 8.68 -19.55 -5.07
C LEU A 85 9.45 -20.80 -5.52
N LEU A 86 9.32 -21.19 -6.80
CA LEU A 86 10.09 -22.29 -7.41
C LEU A 86 11.51 -21.86 -7.81
N ALA A 87 11.77 -20.55 -7.93
CA ALA A 87 13.01 -19.97 -8.41
C ALA A 87 13.88 -19.37 -7.28
N ALA A 88 13.65 -19.79 -6.02
CA ALA A 88 14.39 -19.32 -4.84
C ALA A 88 14.45 -17.78 -4.72
N PRO A 89 13.30 -17.12 -4.46
CA PRO A 89 13.21 -15.67 -4.43
C PRO A 89 14.00 -15.08 -3.26
N LEU A 90 14.26 -13.77 -3.29
CA LEU A 90 15.00 -13.09 -2.21
C LEU A 90 14.32 -13.21 -0.85
N SER A 91 12.99 -13.07 -0.83
CA SER A 91 12.14 -13.28 0.34
C SER A 91 11.03 -14.26 -0.01
N ILE A 92 11.08 -15.46 0.56
CA ILE A 92 10.01 -16.46 0.41
C ILE A 92 8.71 -15.93 1.03
N MET A 93 8.81 -15.30 2.20
CA MET A 93 7.64 -14.75 2.90
C MET A 93 7.00 -13.62 2.10
N GLY A 94 7.77 -12.63 1.65
CA GLY A 94 7.25 -11.52 0.85
C GLY A 94 6.61 -12.00 -0.44
N THR A 95 7.25 -12.94 -1.14
CA THR A 95 6.70 -13.55 -2.36
C THR A 95 5.38 -14.29 -2.12
N LEU A 96 5.30 -15.08 -1.05
CA LEU A 96 4.06 -15.79 -0.66
C LEU A 96 2.94 -14.81 -0.31
N GLN A 97 3.24 -13.76 0.47
CA GLN A 97 2.29 -12.73 0.83
C GLN A 97 1.72 -12.01 -0.40
N GLN A 98 2.58 -11.66 -1.39
CA GLN A 98 2.11 -11.04 -2.63
C GLN A 98 1.24 -11.98 -3.46
N ALA A 99 1.61 -13.27 -3.57
CA ALA A 99 0.75 -14.27 -4.22
C ALA A 99 -0.63 -14.34 -3.54
N MET A 100 -0.68 -14.34 -2.20
CA MET A 100 -1.92 -14.34 -1.44
C MET A 100 -2.74 -13.05 -1.62
N ARG A 101 -2.09 -11.87 -1.61
CA ARG A 101 -2.75 -10.57 -1.86
C ARG A 101 -3.44 -10.55 -3.23
N TRP A 102 -2.75 -10.97 -4.29
CA TRP A 102 -3.33 -11.01 -5.62
C TRP A 102 -4.45 -12.07 -5.78
N THR A 103 -4.34 -13.19 -5.07
CA THR A 103 -5.45 -14.16 -4.98
C THR A 103 -6.67 -13.53 -4.31
N PHE A 104 -6.45 -12.85 -3.18
CA PHE A 104 -7.48 -12.17 -2.43
C PHE A 104 -8.19 -11.09 -3.26
N PHE A 105 -7.43 -10.24 -3.95
CA PHE A 105 -7.99 -9.23 -4.86
C PHE A 105 -8.77 -9.86 -6.01
N GLY A 106 -8.27 -10.96 -6.56
CA GLY A 106 -8.98 -11.75 -7.57
C GLY A 106 -10.33 -12.25 -7.06
N VAL A 107 -10.35 -12.92 -5.91
CA VAL A 107 -11.60 -13.41 -5.29
C VAL A 107 -12.59 -12.28 -5.04
N PHE A 108 -12.12 -11.18 -4.45
CA PHE A 108 -12.96 -10.01 -4.21
C PHE A 108 -13.55 -9.46 -5.52
N PHE A 109 -12.71 -9.27 -6.54
CA PHE A 109 -13.15 -8.77 -7.84
C PHE A 109 -14.22 -9.67 -8.47
N LEU A 110 -14.01 -10.98 -8.42
CA LEU A 110 -14.97 -11.97 -8.92
C LEU A 110 -16.32 -11.89 -8.19
N LEU A 111 -16.29 -11.87 -6.85
CA LEU A 111 -17.50 -11.85 -6.03
C LEU A 111 -18.29 -10.55 -6.21
N VAL A 112 -17.61 -9.39 -6.26
CA VAL A 112 -18.28 -8.11 -6.50
C VAL A 112 -18.81 -8.03 -7.93
N TYR A 113 -18.08 -8.52 -8.93
CA TYR A 113 -18.57 -8.56 -10.31
C TYR A 113 -19.81 -9.46 -10.45
N ALA A 114 -19.78 -10.64 -9.83
CA ALA A 114 -20.94 -11.54 -9.80
C ALA A 114 -22.14 -10.90 -9.08
N ALA A 115 -21.90 -10.25 -7.94
CA ALA A 115 -22.92 -9.51 -7.21
C ALA A 115 -23.48 -8.34 -8.03
N ALA A 116 -22.64 -7.57 -8.72
CA ALA A 116 -23.06 -6.46 -9.56
C ALA A 116 -23.85 -6.93 -10.79
N SER A 117 -23.55 -8.11 -11.33
CA SER A 117 -24.25 -8.71 -12.48
C SER A 117 -25.63 -9.29 -12.12
N SER A 118 -25.92 -9.46 -10.83
CA SER A 118 -27.18 -10.01 -10.33
C SER A 118 -28.32 -8.97 -10.30
N LYS A 119 -29.58 -9.44 -10.26
CA LYS A 119 -30.77 -8.57 -10.26
C LYS A 119 -30.82 -7.65 -9.04
N GLY A 120 -30.41 -6.40 -9.25
CA GLY A 120 -30.37 -5.36 -8.21
C GLY A 120 -29.21 -5.46 -7.22
N GLY A 121 -28.32 -6.43 -7.38
CA GLY A 121 -27.07 -6.49 -6.61
C GLY A 121 -26.13 -5.34 -6.92
N ARG A 122 -26.13 -4.83 -8.17
CA ARG A 122 -25.41 -3.57 -8.52
C ARG A 122 -25.81 -2.40 -7.64
N SER A 123 -27.11 -2.20 -7.42
CA SER A 123 -27.59 -1.11 -6.55
C SER A 123 -27.12 -1.30 -5.12
N ALA A 124 -27.16 -2.53 -4.60
CA ALA A 124 -26.68 -2.85 -3.25
C ALA A 124 -25.16 -2.61 -3.12
N ALA A 125 -24.37 -3.08 -4.08
CA ALA A 125 -22.92 -2.90 -4.09
C ALA A 125 -22.52 -1.42 -4.23
N MET A 126 -23.20 -0.68 -5.09
CA MET A 126 -23.01 0.76 -5.24
C MET A 126 -23.38 1.54 -3.97
N LEU A 127 -24.42 1.13 -3.24
CA LEU A 127 -24.77 1.72 -1.95
C LEU A 127 -23.69 1.41 -0.89
N ALA A 128 -23.23 0.15 -0.81
CA ALA A 128 -22.18 -0.26 0.12
C ALA A 128 -20.88 0.53 -0.08
N MET A 129 -20.46 0.74 -1.34
CA MET A 129 -19.28 1.55 -1.66
C MET A 129 -19.47 3.03 -1.28
N GLN A 130 -20.63 3.64 -1.56
CA GLN A 130 -20.88 5.03 -1.16
C GLN A 130 -20.91 5.21 0.37
N LEU A 131 -21.49 4.26 1.10
CA LEU A 131 -21.46 4.29 2.57
C LEU A 131 -20.05 4.06 3.13
N THR A 132 -19.21 3.29 2.43
CA THR A 132 -17.78 3.20 2.79
C THR A 132 -17.09 4.56 2.64
N GLY A 133 -17.35 5.28 1.55
CA GLY A 133 -16.88 6.66 1.37
C GLY A 133 -17.38 7.58 2.48
N ALA A 134 -18.66 7.49 2.86
CA ALA A 134 -19.22 8.24 3.98
C ALA A 134 -18.51 7.93 5.30
N PHE A 135 -18.29 6.65 5.59
CA PHE A 135 -17.57 6.20 6.79
C PHE A 135 -16.17 6.80 6.87
N ILE A 136 -15.39 6.73 5.79
CA ILE A 136 -14.03 7.30 5.74
C ILE A 136 -14.07 8.81 5.94
N THR A 137 -14.94 9.53 5.22
CA THR A 137 -15.06 10.98 5.31
C THR A 137 -15.46 11.44 6.71
N PHE A 138 -16.54 10.89 7.27
CA PHE A 138 -17.06 11.35 8.55
C PHE A 138 -16.20 10.91 9.73
N SER A 139 -15.61 9.71 9.71
CA SER A 139 -14.63 9.32 10.74
C SER A 139 -13.40 10.23 10.71
N SER A 140 -12.92 10.61 9.51
CA SER A 140 -11.77 11.52 9.40
C SER A 140 -12.08 12.93 9.89
N LEU A 141 -13.28 13.45 9.62
CA LEU A 141 -13.75 14.70 10.20
C LEU A 141 -13.92 14.58 11.73
N ALA A 142 -14.42 13.45 12.24
CA ALA A 142 -14.53 13.23 13.68
C ALA A 142 -13.16 13.22 14.37
N PHE A 143 -12.11 12.70 13.72
CA PHE A 143 -10.74 12.81 14.20
C PHE A 143 -10.26 14.26 14.21
N TRP A 144 -10.54 15.00 13.13
CA TRP A 144 -10.22 16.43 13.06
C TRP A 144 -10.94 17.26 14.13
N MET A 145 -12.16 16.92 14.51
CA MET A 145 -12.86 17.63 15.60
C MET A 145 -12.47 17.10 17.01
N GLY A 146 -11.67 16.05 17.10
CA GLY A 146 -11.38 15.39 18.39
C GLY A 146 -12.57 14.63 18.99
N TRP A 147 -13.64 14.36 18.23
CA TRP A 147 -14.79 13.56 18.69
C TRP A 147 -14.50 12.06 18.72
N ALA A 148 -13.50 11.64 17.96
CA ALA A 148 -12.99 10.29 17.97
C ALA A 148 -11.46 10.33 17.98
N ALA A 149 -10.84 9.26 18.47
CA ALA A 149 -9.40 9.07 18.42
C ALA A 149 -9.09 7.78 17.68
N PHE A 150 -8.05 7.83 16.86
CA PHE A 150 -7.44 6.66 16.23
C PHE A 150 -5.92 6.93 16.15
N PRO A 151 -5.07 5.91 16.40
CA PRO A 151 -3.62 6.12 16.42
C PRO A 151 -3.14 6.78 15.14
N GLU A 152 -2.35 7.85 15.25
CA GLU A 152 -1.75 8.58 14.12
C GLU A 152 -2.73 9.02 13.02
N ALA A 153 -4.01 9.22 13.36
CA ALA A 153 -4.99 9.74 12.41
C ALA A 153 -4.79 11.23 12.06
N LEU A 154 -4.09 11.98 12.92
CA LEU A 154 -3.64 13.35 12.70
C LEU A 154 -2.16 13.47 13.04
N PHE A 155 -1.39 14.09 12.15
CA PHE A 155 0.02 14.44 12.36
C PHE A 155 0.15 15.91 12.69
N TYR A 156 0.71 16.22 13.85
CA TYR A 156 0.98 17.59 14.27
C TYR A 156 2.40 17.99 13.88
N SER A 157 2.56 19.17 13.30
CA SER A 157 3.89 19.71 13.00
C SER A 157 3.85 21.23 12.95
N GLY A 158 4.80 21.88 13.64
CA GLY A 158 5.06 23.30 13.49
C GLY A 158 5.91 23.64 12.25
N ASN A 159 6.41 22.64 11.52
CA ASN A 159 7.11 22.87 10.26
C ASN A 159 6.10 22.95 9.11
N GLU A 160 5.98 24.13 8.50
CA GLU A 160 5.08 24.41 7.38
C GLU A 160 5.33 23.50 6.16
N GLN A 161 6.56 23.00 5.99
CA GLN A 161 6.89 22.03 4.95
C GLN A 161 6.20 20.67 5.17
N ILE A 162 5.96 20.30 6.43
CA ILE A 162 5.30 19.04 6.82
C ILE A 162 3.78 19.25 6.88
N SER A 163 3.32 20.30 7.57
CA SER A 163 1.90 20.70 7.62
C SER A 163 1.78 22.23 7.67
N ALA A 164 1.08 22.81 6.70
CA ALA A 164 0.79 24.23 6.65
C ALA A 164 -0.42 24.64 7.48
N LEU A 165 -1.29 23.69 7.84
CA LEU A 165 -2.40 23.94 8.77
C LEU A 165 -2.00 23.71 10.24
N GLY A 166 -0.76 23.27 10.50
CA GLY A 166 -0.27 22.84 11.81
C GLY A 166 -0.71 21.41 12.20
N ALA A 167 -1.71 20.86 11.52
CA ALA A 167 -2.13 19.48 11.60
C ALA A 167 -2.47 18.92 10.22
N ARG A 168 -2.05 17.68 9.95
CA ARG A 168 -2.25 16.98 8.68
C ARG A 168 -3.04 15.70 8.88
N LEU A 169 -4.18 15.61 8.19
CA LEU A 169 -5.13 14.52 8.37
C LEU A 169 -4.72 13.26 7.59
N ALA A 170 -4.71 12.12 8.30
CA ALA A 170 -4.33 10.81 7.78
C ALA A 170 -5.44 9.75 7.89
N GLY A 171 -6.42 9.97 8.78
CA GLY A 171 -7.56 9.09 8.97
C GLY A 171 -7.16 7.68 9.41
N PHE A 172 -8.00 6.69 9.10
CA PHE A 172 -7.68 5.29 9.43
C PHE A 172 -6.42 4.76 8.74
N PHE A 173 -6.04 5.33 7.60
CA PHE A 173 -4.89 4.87 6.82
C PHE A 173 -3.54 5.23 7.46
N GLN A 174 -3.52 6.15 8.44
CA GLN A 174 -2.28 6.71 9.02
C GLN A 174 -1.31 7.28 7.97
N TYR A 175 -1.81 7.52 6.75
CA TYR A 175 -1.03 8.03 5.65
C TYR A 175 -1.85 9.06 4.86
N PRO A 176 -1.53 10.37 5.01
CA PRO A 176 -2.33 11.45 4.41
C PRO A 176 -2.49 11.33 2.90
N ASN A 177 -1.46 10.85 2.19
CA ASN A 177 -1.48 10.72 0.74
C ASN A 177 -2.45 9.62 0.27
N MET A 178 -2.49 8.46 0.95
CA MET A 178 -3.46 7.41 0.65
C MET A 178 -4.89 7.86 0.94
N LEU A 179 -5.13 8.51 2.09
CA LEU A 179 -6.43 9.10 2.39
C LEU A 179 -6.85 10.10 1.31
N ALA A 180 -5.95 10.97 0.88
CA ALA A 180 -6.21 11.97 -0.15
C ALA A 180 -6.57 11.34 -1.50
N ALA A 181 -5.83 10.31 -1.94
CA ALA A 181 -6.13 9.60 -3.18
C ALA A 181 -7.54 8.97 -3.14
N VAL A 182 -7.92 8.36 -2.02
CA VAL A 182 -9.27 7.79 -1.81
C VAL A 182 -10.35 8.88 -1.82
N LEU A 183 -10.14 9.99 -1.13
CA LEU A 183 -11.11 11.09 -1.08
C LEU A 183 -11.25 11.78 -2.44
N ALA A 184 -10.15 11.96 -3.17
CA ALA A 184 -10.16 12.47 -4.54
C ALA A 184 -10.96 11.57 -5.49
N PHE A 185 -10.79 10.24 -5.37
CA PHE A 185 -11.62 9.26 -6.07
C PHE A 185 -13.11 9.46 -5.75
N TYR A 186 -13.48 9.54 -4.46
CA TYR A 186 -14.89 9.66 -4.05
C TYR A 186 -15.50 11.00 -4.47
N SER A 187 -14.77 12.11 -4.31
CA SER A 187 -15.21 13.44 -4.76
C SER A 187 -15.56 13.43 -6.24
N LEU A 188 -14.68 12.88 -7.09
CA LEU A 188 -14.95 12.81 -8.52
C LEU A 188 -16.09 11.85 -8.85
N TRP A 189 -16.19 10.72 -8.15
CA TRP A 189 -17.30 9.81 -8.33
C TRP A 189 -18.64 10.47 -7.98
N TYR A 190 -18.71 11.25 -6.89
CA TYR A 190 -19.91 11.99 -6.52
C TYR A 190 -20.29 13.07 -7.55
N PHE A 191 -19.32 13.80 -8.12
CA PHE A 191 -19.57 14.71 -9.24
C PHE A 191 -20.20 14.00 -10.44
N ILE A 192 -19.68 12.82 -10.80
CA ILE A 192 -20.21 12.03 -11.92
C ILE A 192 -21.64 11.56 -11.63
N LEU A 193 -21.91 11.06 -10.42
CA LEU A 193 -23.24 10.60 -10.04
C LEU A 193 -24.27 11.74 -10.03
N LEU A 194 -23.90 12.90 -9.51
CA LEU A 194 -24.76 14.08 -9.50
C LEU A 194 -25.03 14.62 -10.91
N SER A 195 -24.01 14.71 -11.75
CA SER A 195 -24.15 15.22 -13.12
C SER A 195 -25.00 14.31 -14.01
N LYS A 196 -25.03 13.00 -13.73
CA LYS A 196 -25.88 12.01 -14.44
C LYS A 196 -27.29 11.88 -13.86
N ALA A 197 -27.55 12.39 -12.65
CA ALA A 197 -28.83 12.17 -11.98
C ALA A 197 -29.94 13.05 -12.56
N VAL A 198 -31.09 12.44 -12.86
CA VAL A 198 -32.25 13.09 -13.50
C VAL A 198 -33.48 13.15 -12.57
N GLN A 199 -33.42 12.48 -11.41
CA GLN A 199 -34.50 12.44 -10.43
C GLN A 199 -33.94 12.32 -9.02
N LEU A 200 -34.74 12.70 -8.02
CA LEU A 200 -34.39 12.55 -6.62
C LEU A 200 -34.45 11.07 -6.22
N SER A 201 -33.31 10.51 -5.85
CA SER A 201 -33.21 9.15 -5.32
C SER A 201 -32.00 9.04 -4.40
N TRP A 202 -31.84 7.93 -3.68
CA TRP A 202 -30.63 7.70 -2.88
C TRP A 202 -29.33 7.84 -3.70
N ARG A 203 -29.38 7.58 -5.02
CA ARG A 203 -28.24 7.73 -5.95
C ARG A 203 -27.82 9.18 -6.20
N SER A 204 -28.68 10.16 -5.88
CA SER A 204 -28.35 11.58 -5.97
C SER A 204 -28.29 12.26 -4.60
N ILE A 205 -29.09 11.80 -3.63
CA ILE A 205 -29.08 12.33 -2.26
C ILE A 205 -27.73 12.04 -1.57
N ILE A 206 -27.24 10.80 -1.64
CA ILE A 206 -25.99 10.43 -0.96
C ILE A 206 -24.79 11.21 -1.54
N PRO A 207 -24.59 11.27 -2.88
CA PRO A 207 -23.53 12.11 -3.43
C PRO A 207 -23.68 13.61 -3.10
N ALA A 208 -24.90 14.17 -3.11
CA ALA A 208 -25.13 15.56 -2.73
C ALA A 208 -24.73 15.85 -1.28
N LEU A 209 -25.06 14.92 -0.36
CA LEU A 209 -24.69 14.98 1.05
C LEU A 209 -23.17 14.87 1.27
N LEU A 210 -22.50 14.05 0.48
CA LEU A 210 -21.08 13.69 0.72
C LEU A 210 -20.07 14.52 -0.06
N LEU A 211 -20.47 15.22 -1.13
CA LEU A 211 -19.54 15.92 -2.01
C LEU A 211 -18.68 16.95 -1.25
N VAL A 212 -19.31 17.88 -0.54
CA VAL A 212 -18.58 18.94 0.19
C VAL A 212 -17.78 18.40 1.37
N PRO A 213 -18.33 17.52 2.25
CA PRO A 213 -17.54 16.89 3.30
C PRO A 213 -16.31 16.16 2.77
N THR A 214 -16.43 15.41 1.68
CA THR A 214 -15.31 14.63 1.11
C THR A 214 -14.24 15.54 0.53
N MET A 215 -14.64 16.59 -0.20
CA MET A 215 -13.70 17.59 -0.73
C MET A 215 -13.02 18.41 0.36
N LEU A 216 -13.74 18.73 1.44
CA LEU A 216 -13.17 19.36 2.64
C LEU A 216 -12.11 18.44 3.26
N THR A 217 -12.43 17.19 3.53
CA THR A 217 -11.48 16.23 4.09
C THR A 217 -10.26 16.05 3.19
N LEU A 218 -10.42 16.09 1.86
CA LEU A 218 -9.32 16.08 0.90
C LEU A 218 -8.37 17.27 1.09
N LEU A 219 -8.89 18.48 1.34
CA LEU A 219 -8.06 19.65 1.63
C LEU A 219 -7.31 19.52 2.96
N LEU A 220 -7.91 18.90 3.98
CA LEU A 220 -7.25 18.70 5.28
C LEU A 220 -6.10 17.67 5.25
N THR A 221 -5.98 16.87 4.19
CA THR A 221 -4.86 15.92 4.01
C THR A 221 -3.55 16.58 3.59
N GLU A 222 -3.60 17.81 3.08
CA GLU A 222 -2.46 18.55 2.53
C GLU A 222 -1.63 17.79 1.46
N SER A 223 -2.25 16.84 0.75
CA SER A 223 -1.60 16.08 -0.32
C SER A 223 -1.67 16.79 -1.67
N ARG A 224 -0.57 17.44 -2.04
CA ARG A 224 -0.42 18.16 -3.33
C ARG A 224 -0.65 17.24 -4.53
N GLY A 225 -0.08 16.04 -4.49
CA GLY A 225 -0.23 15.04 -5.57
C GLY A 225 -1.70 14.70 -5.81
N ALA A 226 -2.46 14.45 -4.75
CA ALA A 226 -3.88 14.15 -4.85
C ALA A 226 -4.71 15.36 -5.31
N TRP A 227 -4.38 16.57 -4.87
CA TRP A 227 -5.05 17.79 -5.34
C TRP A 227 -4.84 18.03 -6.84
N PHE A 228 -3.62 17.89 -7.33
CA PHE A 228 -3.31 18.01 -8.76
C PHE A 228 -3.98 16.91 -9.57
N ALA A 229 -3.95 15.66 -9.10
CA ALA A 229 -4.66 14.55 -9.76
C ALA A 229 -6.17 14.80 -9.80
N ALA A 230 -6.78 15.26 -8.70
CA ALA A 230 -8.20 15.59 -8.63
C ALA A 230 -8.56 16.76 -9.56
N GLY A 231 -7.77 17.83 -9.58
CA GLY A 231 -7.98 18.99 -10.45
C GLY A 231 -7.84 18.64 -11.93
N GLY A 232 -6.82 17.86 -12.30
CA GLY A 232 -6.62 17.36 -13.65
C GLY A 232 -7.76 16.45 -14.12
N ALA A 233 -8.18 15.51 -13.27
CA ALA A 233 -9.32 14.64 -13.56
C ALA A 233 -10.66 15.40 -13.62
N TRP A 234 -10.82 16.43 -12.78
CA TRP A 234 -11.99 17.32 -12.82
C TRP A 234 -12.06 18.11 -14.13
N LEU A 235 -10.93 18.65 -14.59
CA LEU A 235 -10.83 19.36 -15.87
C LEU A 235 -11.10 18.41 -17.04
N ALA A 236 -10.51 17.20 -17.03
CA ALA A 236 -10.79 16.18 -18.02
C ALA A 236 -12.29 15.83 -18.07
N GLY A 237 -12.93 15.71 -16.90
CA GLY A 237 -14.37 15.54 -16.77
C GLY A 237 -15.15 16.63 -17.51
N LEU A 238 -14.84 17.91 -17.23
CA LEU A 238 -15.48 19.06 -17.87
C LEU A 238 -15.35 19.08 -19.40
N LEU A 239 -14.25 18.57 -19.95
CA LEU A 239 -13.99 18.47 -21.39
C LEU A 239 -14.72 17.28 -22.05
N ILE A 240 -14.91 16.19 -21.30
CA ILE A 240 -15.57 14.95 -21.75
C ILE A 240 -17.09 15.09 -21.70
N VAL A 241 -17.66 15.60 -20.60
CA VAL A 241 -19.11 15.64 -20.41
C VAL A 241 -19.76 16.70 -21.30
N ARG A 242 -20.97 16.42 -21.80
CA ARG A 242 -21.73 17.30 -22.70
C ARG A 242 -23.18 17.46 -22.24
N GLY A 243 -23.88 18.44 -22.80
CA GLY A 243 -25.32 18.63 -22.60
C GLY A 243 -25.71 18.92 -21.15
N THR A 244 -26.71 18.21 -20.62
CA THR A 244 -27.19 18.39 -19.25
C THR A 244 -26.17 17.97 -18.20
N GLN A 245 -25.34 16.96 -18.49
CA GLN A 245 -24.28 16.51 -17.58
C GLN A 245 -23.24 17.61 -17.36
N GLN A 246 -22.80 18.28 -18.44
CA GLN A 246 -21.87 19.40 -18.35
C GLN A 246 -22.43 20.54 -17.50
N LYS A 247 -23.71 20.85 -17.67
CA LYS A 247 -24.35 21.93 -16.91
C LYS A 247 -24.49 21.59 -15.42
N GLY A 248 -24.80 20.34 -15.09
CA GLY A 248 -24.74 19.84 -13.72
C GLY A 248 -23.33 19.94 -13.16
N TRP A 249 -22.32 19.51 -13.93
CA TRP A 249 -20.91 19.60 -13.56
C TRP A 249 -20.49 21.02 -13.19
N LEU A 250 -20.82 22.01 -14.04
CA LEU A 250 -20.56 23.43 -13.79
C LEU A 250 -21.25 23.91 -12.51
N LEU A 251 -22.54 23.61 -12.35
CA LEU A 251 -23.34 24.05 -11.20
C LEU A 251 -22.80 23.50 -9.87
N TYR A 252 -22.56 22.18 -9.78
CA TYR A 252 -22.07 21.58 -8.55
C TYR A 252 -20.65 22.06 -8.24
N SER A 253 -19.79 22.23 -9.24
CA SER A 253 -18.42 22.74 -9.05
C SER A 253 -18.41 24.17 -8.53
N ALA A 254 -19.24 25.05 -9.12
CA ALA A 254 -19.33 26.46 -8.74
C ALA A 254 -19.70 26.68 -7.26
N ILE A 255 -20.33 25.68 -6.64
CA ILE A 255 -20.83 25.77 -5.26
C ILE A 255 -19.97 24.93 -4.31
N SER A 256 -19.66 23.68 -4.67
CA SER A 256 -18.96 22.78 -3.75
C SER A 256 -17.51 23.20 -3.51
N LEU A 257 -16.79 23.68 -4.53
CA LEU A 257 -15.39 24.11 -4.41
C LEU A 257 -15.19 25.26 -3.41
N PRO A 258 -15.85 26.43 -3.55
CA PRO A 258 -15.65 27.55 -2.63
C PRO A 258 -16.14 27.22 -1.22
N LEU A 259 -17.16 26.37 -1.11
CA LEU A 259 -17.74 25.99 0.17
C LEU A 259 -16.83 25.05 0.95
N SER A 260 -16.22 24.06 0.29
CA SER A 260 -15.18 23.23 0.90
C SER A 260 -13.98 24.07 1.33
N ALA A 261 -13.55 25.06 0.52
CA ALA A 261 -12.46 25.97 0.89
C ALA A 261 -12.82 26.84 2.10
N PHE A 262 -14.02 27.41 2.13
CA PHE A 262 -14.52 28.19 3.27
C PHE A 262 -14.50 27.40 4.57
N ILE A 263 -15.07 26.19 4.55
CA ILE A 263 -15.10 25.34 5.75
C ILE A 263 -13.67 24.92 6.12
N CYS A 264 -12.80 24.63 5.15
CA CYS A 264 -11.39 24.32 5.43
C CYS A 264 -10.72 25.48 6.17
N ARG A 265 -11.01 26.73 5.80
CA ARG A 265 -10.51 27.92 6.50
C ARG A 265 -11.09 28.09 7.89
N LEU A 266 -12.37 27.84 8.07
CA LEU A 266 -12.95 27.80 9.41
C LEU A 266 -12.24 26.76 10.27
N LEU A 267 -12.07 25.54 9.77
CA LEU A 267 -11.43 24.44 10.48
C LEU A 267 -9.93 24.63 10.74
N ALA A 268 -9.21 25.25 9.82
CA ALA A 268 -7.82 25.63 10.02
C ALA A 268 -7.68 26.62 11.18
N GLY A 269 -8.62 27.56 11.32
CA GLY A 269 -8.65 28.52 12.42
C GLY A 269 -8.90 27.89 13.81
N TYR A 270 -9.37 26.65 13.87
CA TYR A 270 -9.58 25.91 15.14
C TYR A 270 -8.30 25.26 15.67
N TYR A 271 -7.25 25.17 14.86
CA TYR A 271 -5.97 24.60 15.25
C TYR A 271 -4.97 25.74 15.48
N SER A 272 -4.76 26.10 16.74
CA SER A 272 -3.74 27.06 17.16
C SER A 272 -2.78 26.40 18.15
N GLY A 273 -1.48 26.50 17.90
CA GLY A 273 -0.45 26.04 18.85
C GLY A 273 -0.36 24.53 19.10
N GLY A 274 -0.81 23.69 18.16
CA GLY A 274 -0.71 22.22 18.30
C GLY A 274 -1.79 21.57 19.17
N GLN A 275 -2.83 22.31 19.56
CA GLN A 275 -4.01 21.77 20.22
C GLN A 275 -5.29 22.16 19.47
N ILE A 276 -6.33 21.34 19.62
CA ILE A 276 -7.68 21.63 19.13
C ILE A 276 -8.25 22.73 20.05
N ALA A 277 -8.35 23.96 19.55
CA ALA A 277 -8.87 25.11 20.31
C ALA A 277 -10.42 25.16 20.32
N GLY A 278 -11.09 24.13 19.79
CA GLY A 278 -12.54 24.06 19.64
C GLY A 278 -13.27 23.90 20.98
N SER A 279 -14.33 24.69 21.18
CA SER A 279 -15.31 24.47 22.24
C SER A 279 -16.50 23.64 21.71
N ARG A 280 -17.25 22.98 22.60
CA ARG A 280 -18.45 22.20 22.21
C ARG A 280 -19.46 23.02 21.40
N THR A 281 -19.55 24.33 21.64
CA THR A 281 -20.43 25.24 20.90
C THR A 281 -19.90 25.50 19.49
N ALA A 282 -18.60 25.71 19.36
CA ALA A 282 -17.90 25.91 18.09
C ALA A 282 -18.01 24.66 17.18
N ASP A 283 -17.81 23.47 17.76
CA ASP A 283 -18.03 22.17 17.11
C ASP A 283 -19.47 21.99 16.60
N SER A 284 -20.45 22.35 17.45
CA SER A 284 -21.88 22.27 17.09
C SER A 284 -22.23 23.19 15.93
N ILE A 285 -21.63 24.38 15.87
CA ILE A 285 -21.81 25.32 14.75
C ILE A 285 -21.26 24.72 13.45
N ILE A 286 -20.08 24.10 13.47
CA ILE A 286 -19.50 23.44 12.29
C ILE A 286 -20.41 22.32 11.78
N VAL A 287 -20.94 21.48 12.67
CA VAL A 287 -21.90 20.42 12.30
C VAL A 287 -23.13 21.04 11.63
N LEU A 288 -23.71 22.07 12.23
CA LEU A 288 -24.88 22.75 11.70
C LEU A 288 -24.58 23.38 10.33
N VAL A 289 -23.40 23.97 10.15
CA VAL A 289 -22.94 24.50 8.85
C VAL A 289 -22.83 23.37 7.82
N LEU A 290 -22.18 22.25 8.14
CA LEU A 290 -22.07 21.10 7.23
C LEU A 290 -23.44 20.51 6.85
N LEU A 291 -24.35 20.38 7.82
CA LEU A 291 -25.71 19.90 7.58
C LEU A 291 -26.52 20.88 6.73
N ALA A 292 -26.46 22.18 7.02
CA ALA A 292 -27.15 23.22 6.26
C ALA A 292 -26.67 23.27 4.80
N ILE A 293 -25.36 23.14 4.60
CA ILE A 293 -24.74 23.08 3.28
C ILE A 293 -25.20 21.84 2.51
N SER A 294 -25.16 20.68 3.17
CA SER A 294 -25.57 19.42 2.55
C SER A 294 -27.06 19.44 2.18
N GLY A 295 -27.91 19.96 3.07
CA GLY A 295 -29.32 20.21 2.81
C GLY A 295 -29.53 21.20 1.66
N GLY A 296 -28.74 22.27 1.61
CA GLY A 296 -28.75 23.26 0.54
C GLY A 296 -28.39 22.68 -0.83
N LEU A 297 -27.38 21.81 -0.89
CA LEU A 297 -27.01 21.09 -2.13
C LEU A 297 -28.11 20.13 -2.58
N ILE A 298 -28.76 19.42 -1.66
CA ILE A 298 -29.92 18.56 -1.97
C ILE A 298 -31.08 19.41 -2.51
N MET A 299 -31.38 20.55 -1.88
CA MET A 299 -32.43 21.47 -2.33
C MET A 299 -32.13 22.07 -3.69
N LEU A 300 -30.88 22.46 -3.93
CA LEU A 300 -30.41 22.93 -5.23
C LEU A 300 -30.54 21.83 -6.28
N PHE A 301 -30.15 20.59 -5.97
CA PHE A 301 -30.32 19.44 -6.86
C PHE A 301 -31.80 19.27 -7.23
N CYS A 302 -32.70 19.26 -6.24
CA CYS A 302 -34.14 19.18 -6.45
C CYS A 302 -34.65 20.29 -7.38
N PHE A 303 -34.17 21.53 -7.16
CA PHE A 303 -34.56 22.68 -7.97
C PHE A 303 -34.00 22.60 -9.40
N ALA A 304 -32.73 22.22 -9.58
CA ALA A 304 -32.10 22.07 -10.88
C ALA A 304 -32.80 21.02 -11.74
N VAL A 305 -33.16 19.88 -11.14
CA VAL A 305 -33.91 18.79 -11.81
C VAL A 305 -35.33 19.22 -12.19
N LYS A 306 -36.06 19.89 -11.29
CA LYS A 306 -37.47 20.29 -11.53
C LYS A 306 -37.60 21.47 -12.48
N SER A 307 -36.81 22.53 -12.28
CA SER A 307 -37.00 23.81 -12.96
C SER A 307 -36.54 23.76 -14.41
N LYS A 308 -35.48 22.98 -14.73
CA LYS A 308 -34.74 22.95 -16.01
C LYS A 308 -34.24 24.31 -16.53
N ARG A 309 -34.80 25.45 -16.11
CA ARG A 309 -34.47 26.84 -16.49
C ARG A 309 -33.05 27.24 -16.10
N LEU A 310 -32.57 26.82 -14.93
CA LEU A 310 -31.17 27.01 -14.49
C LEU A 310 -30.17 26.37 -15.46
N LEU A 311 -30.54 25.21 -16.02
CA LEU A 311 -29.74 24.45 -16.97
C LEU A 311 -29.97 24.91 -18.42
N GLN A 312 -30.70 26.00 -18.69
CA GLN A 312 -30.88 26.54 -20.05
C GLN A 312 -29.92 27.71 -20.36
N ARG A 313 -29.11 28.12 -19.38
CA ARG A 313 -28.35 29.37 -19.37
C ARG A 313 -26.83 29.09 -19.26
N PRO A 314 -26.17 28.64 -20.35
CA PRO A 314 -24.80 28.13 -20.28
C PRO A 314 -23.78 29.21 -19.90
N LEU A 315 -23.92 30.43 -20.42
CA LEU A 315 -23.02 31.55 -20.09
C LEU A 315 -23.04 31.85 -18.59
N GLN A 316 -24.22 31.89 -17.98
CA GLN A 316 -24.37 32.13 -16.55
C GLN A 316 -23.73 31.03 -15.71
N LEU A 317 -23.78 29.77 -16.15
CA LEU A 317 -23.13 28.66 -15.45
C LEU A 317 -21.59 28.76 -15.53
N TRP A 318 -21.04 29.23 -16.64
CA TRP A 318 -19.60 29.51 -16.76
C TRP A 318 -19.17 30.69 -15.89
N LEU A 319 -19.97 31.76 -15.83
CA LEU A 319 -19.72 32.89 -14.94
C LEU A 319 -19.79 32.47 -13.46
N LEU A 320 -20.78 31.63 -13.10
CA LEU A 320 -20.87 31.06 -11.76
C LEU A 320 -19.68 30.18 -11.43
N LEU A 321 -19.20 29.36 -12.37
CA LEU A 321 -17.98 28.59 -12.17
C LEU A 321 -16.77 29.51 -11.95
N ALA A 322 -16.60 30.55 -12.78
CA ALA A 322 -15.50 31.50 -12.63
C ALA A 322 -15.54 32.20 -11.27
N ALA A 323 -16.72 32.65 -10.82
CA ALA A 323 -16.93 33.21 -9.50
C ALA A 323 -16.64 32.19 -8.38
N GLY A 324 -17.06 30.94 -8.55
CA GLY A 324 -16.81 29.85 -7.61
C GLY A 324 -15.32 29.51 -7.49
N LEU A 325 -14.58 29.47 -8.61
CA LEU A 325 -13.13 29.28 -8.61
C LEU A 325 -12.40 30.46 -7.95
N ALA A 326 -12.75 31.69 -8.30
CA ALA A 326 -12.20 32.88 -7.65
C ALA A 326 -12.48 32.89 -6.13
N GLY A 327 -13.70 32.53 -5.74
CA GLY A 327 -14.09 32.35 -4.35
C GLY A 327 -13.29 31.25 -3.66
N THR A 328 -13.04 30.12 -4.33
CA THR A 328 -12.23 29.02 -3.79
C THR A 328 -10.82 29.49 -3.45
N VAL A 329 -10.18 30.22 -4.37
CA VAL A 329 -8.83 30.79 -4.16
C VAL A 329 -8.85 31.80 -3.01
N ALA A 330 -9.84 32.70 -2.97
CA ALA A 330 -9.94 33.72 -1.92
C ALA A 330 -10.26 33.15 -0.52
N LEU A 331 -10.96 32.01 -0.46
CA LEU A 331 -11.42 31.38 0.77
C LEU A 331 -10.47 30.29 1.29
N LEU A 332 -9.54 29.79 0.46
CA LEU A 332 -8.51 28.84 0.91
C LEU A 332 -7.64 29.48 2.01
N PRO A 333 -7.21 28.74 3.05
CA PRO A 333 -6.21 29.23 3.98
C PRO A 333 -4.94 29.69 3.26
N SER A 334 -4.44 30.88 3.57
CA SER A 334 -3.23 31.43 2.93
C SER A 334 -2.00 30.56 3.17
N SER A 335 -1.91 29.85 4.30
CA SER A 335 -0.82 28.92 4.60
C SER A 335 -0.76 27.75 3.60
N LEU A 336 -1.90 27.31 3.04
CA LEU A 336 -1.91 26.30 1.98
C LEU A 336 -1.33 26.83 0.66
N GLY A 337 -1.42 28.14 0.41
CA GLY A 337 -0.78 28.80 -0.74
C GLY A 337 0.73 28.61 -0.74
N GLY A 338 1.36 28.72 0.43
CA GLY A 338 2.79 28.44 0.61
C GLY A 338 3.18 27.02 0.20
N ARG A 339 2.30 26.01 0.32
CA ARG A 339 2.57 24.64 -0.16
C ARG A 339 2.48 24.48 -1.68
N LEU A 340 1.70 25.33 -2.35
CA LEU A 340 1.59 25.38 -3.80
C LEU A 340 2.79 26.12 -4.42
N GLU A 341 3.27 27.17 -3.76
CA GLU A 341 4.37 28.04 -4.23
C GLU A 341 5.76 27.56 -3.80
N SER A 342 5.89 26.86 -2.66
CA SER A 342 7.15 26.24 -2.23
C SER A 342 7.48 25.03 -3.10
N GLY A 343 7.95 25.33 -4.30
CA GLY A 343 8.63 24.42 -5.22
C GLY A 343 9.97 23.92 -4.68
N GLN A 344 10.14 23.78 -3.36
CA GLN A 344 11.30 23.10 -2.80
C GLN A 344 11.06 21.59 -2.80
N TYR A 345 11.78 21.00 -3.73
CA TYR A 345 12.01 19.61 -4.09
C TYR A 345 12.35 18.63 -2.95
N GLU A 346 12.09 18.93 -1.67
CA GLU A 346 12.49 18.06 -0.56
C GLU A 346 11.76 16.69 -0.54
N THR A 347 10.64 16.54 -1.25
CA THR A 347 9.95 15.24 -1.43
C THR A 347 10.07 14.65 -2.84
N ALA A 348 10.15 15.49 -3.88
CA ALA A 348 10.32 15.01 -5.27
C ALA A 348 11.78 14.60 -5.56
N GLY A 349 12.75 15.35 -5.04
CA GLY A 349 14.18 15.04 -5.16
C GLY A 349 14.56 13.77 -4.38
N ALA A 350 14.00 13.59 -3.17
CA ALA A 350 14.17 12.36 -2.39
C ALA A 350 13.57 11.13 -3.11
N ARG A 351 12.38 11.26 -3.72
CA ARG A 351 11.79 10.18 -4.53
C ARG A 351 12.59 9.87 -5.78
N TRP A 352 13.15 10.89 -6.44
CA TRP A 352 14.01 10.68 -7.61
C TRP A 352 15.25 9.85 -7.28
N LEU A 353 15.85 10.06 -6.10
CA LEU A 353 16.94 9.23 -5.61
C LEU A 353 16.51 7.76 -5.48
N PHE A 354 15.33 7.49 -4.89
CA PHE A 354 14.81 6.12 -4.77
C PHE A 354 14.55 5.49 -6.14
N TYR A 355 14.02 6.26 -7.09
CA TYR A 355 13.74 5.77 -8.44
C TYR A 355 15.03 5.43 -9.18
N LYS A 356 16.07 6.24 -9.03
CA LYS A 356 17.39 5.96 -9.62
C LYS A 356 17.98 4.67 -9.07
N ASP A 357 17.90 4.45 -7.76
CA ASP A 357 18.40 3.24 -7.12
C ASP A 357 17.54 2.02 -7.50
N ALA A 358 16.21 2.18 -7.57
CA ALA A 358 15.31 1.14 -8.06
C ALA A 358 15.60 0.76 -9.52
N LEU A 359 15.86 1.72 -10.41
CA LEU A 359 16.19 1.44 -11.81
C LEU A 359 17.55 0.74 -11.97
N ARG A 360 18.50 0.95 -11.06
CA ARG A 360 19.75 0.16 -11.02
C ARG A 360 19.48 -1.26 -10.55
N LEU A 361 18.67 -1.42 -9.51
CA LEU A 361 18.28 -2.74 -9.02
C LEU A 361 17.53 -3.56 -10.07
N PHE A 362 16.67 -2.89 -10.85
CA PHE A 362 15.97 -3.50 -11.98
C PHE A 362 16.92 -4.14 -13.01
N GLN A 363 18.11 -3.54 -13.23
CA GLN A 363 19.09 -4.08 -14.18
C GLN A 363 19.65 -5.44 -13.75
N GLU A 364 19.58 -5.79 -12.47
CA GLU A 364 20.02 -7.11 -11.98
C GLU A 364 19.09 -8.25 -12.39
N ALA A 365 17.78 -7.98 -12.58
CA ALA A 365 16.78 -8.99 -12.94
C ALA A 365 15.62 -8.41 -13.79
N PRO A 366 15.88 -7.94 -15.02
CA PRO A 366 14.96 -7.07 -15.76
C PRO A 366 13.67 -7.76 -16.25
N TRP A 367 13.71 -9.07 -16.50
CA TRP A 367 12.58 -9.77 -17.11
C TRP A 367 11.60 -10.33 -16.09
N LEU A 368 12.12 -11.06 -15.11
CA LEU A 368 11.33 -11.77 -14.12
C LEU A 368 11.39 -11.13 -12.73
N GLY A 369 12.30 -10.20 -12.45
CA GLY A 369 12.43 -9.66 -11.09
C GLY A 369 12.97 -10.68 -10.10
N GLN A 370 12.88 -10.37 -8.80
CA GLN A 370 13.53 -11.15 -7.72
C GLN A 370 12.55 -11.68 -6.64
N GLY A 371 11.24 -11.58 -6.89
CA GLY A 371 10.17 -11.99 -5.96
C GLY A 371 9.68 -10.85 -5.07
N GLY A 372 8.70 -11.14 -4.21
CA GLY A 372 8.09 -10.12 -3.35
C GLY A 372 9.07 -9.50 -2.34
N ASP A 373 8.81 -8.25 -1.96
CA ASP A 373 9.62 -7.45 -1.03
C ASP A 373 11.05 -7.13 -1.54
N THR A 374 11.29 -7.16 -2.86
CA THR A 374 12.64 -6.97 -3.43
C THR A 374 13.29 -5.66 -2.98
N TRP A 375 12.57 -4.53 -3.05
CA TRP A 375 13.10 -3.25 -2.59
C TRP A 375 13.45 -3.27 -1.11
N LYS A 376 12.54 -3.75 -0.27
CA LYS A 376 12.72 -3.81 1.19
C LYS A 376 13.96 -4.62 1.56
N MET A 377 14.27 -5.66 0.78
CA MET A 377 15.44 -6.51 1.00
C MET A 377 16.75 -5.88 0.55
N LEU A 378 16.74 -5.09 -0.51
CA LEU A 378 17.98 -4.69 -1.19
C LEU A 378 18.31 -3.20 -1.14
N PHE A 379 17.38 -2.33 -0.73
CA PHE A 379 17.61 -0.88 -0.80
C PHE A 379 18.83 -0.45 0.04
N GLU A 380 19.07 -1.08 1.19
CA GLU A 380 20.21 -0.76 2.07
C GLU A 380 21.58 -1.13 1.46
N ARG A 381 21.58 -2.09 0.53
CA ARG A 381 22.76 -2.54 -0.22
C ARG A 381 23.09 -1.57 -1.35
N ILE A 382 22.07 -1.09 -2.07
CA ILE A 382 22.23 -0.32 -3.31
C ILE A 382 22.20 1.20 -3.11
N GLN A 383 21.70 1.67 -1.97
CA GLN A 383 21.54 3.10 -1.67
C GLN A 383 22.81 3.89 -1.98
N GLN A 384 22.67 4.96 -2.77
CA GLN A 384 23.78 5.86 -3.06
C GLN A 384 24.05 6.88 -1.95
N GLN A 385 23.03 7.19 -1.15
CA GLN A 385 23.11 8.14 -0.05
C GLN A 385 22.47 7.50 1.19
N PRO A 386 22.85 7.91 2.40
CA PRO A 386 22.32 7.35 3.65
C PRO A 386 20.88 7.79 3.95
N TYR A 387 19.95 7.54 3.02
CA TYR A 387 18.54 7.83 3.17
C TYR A 387 17.80 6.72 3.93
N VAL A 388 16.59 7.01 4.36
CA VAL A 388 15.66 6.03 4.95
C VAL A 388 14.46 5.90 4.03
N GLY A 389 14.04 4.67 3.73
CA GLY A 389 12.88 4.44 2.85
C GLY A 389 12.71 2.99 2.45
N SER A 390 11.99 2.20 3.26
CA SER A 390 11.67 0.80 2.96
C SER A 390 10.62 0.61 1.86
N LYS A 391 10.21 1.71 1.21
CA LYS A 391 9.29 1.75 0.07
C LYS A 391 9.88 2.63 -1.03
N VAL A 392 9.74 2.21 -2.29
CA VAL A 392 10.21 2.99 -3.45
C VAL A 392 9.37 4.26 -3.63
N HIS A 393 8.17 4.34 -3.04
CA HIS A 393 7.17 5.38 -3.33
C HIS A 393 6.75 5.39 -4.81
N SER A 394 6.64 4.22 -5.41
CA SER A 394 5.95 4.01 -6.69
C SER A 394 5.48 2.58 -6.77
N GLY A 395 4.17 2.39 -6.84
CA GLY A 395 3.57 1.07 -6.89
C GLY A 395 3.95 0.23 -8.12
N TYR A 396 4.28 0.91 -9.22
CA TYR A 396 4.72 0.27 -10.46
C TYR A 396 6.18 -0.16 -10.39
N LEU A 397 7.04 0.62 -9.72
CA LEU A 397 8.42 0.23 -9.51
C LEU A 397 8.52 -0.97 -8.55
N ASP A 398 7.68 -1.05 -7.53
CA ASP A 398 7.62 -2.23 -6.66
C ASP A 398 7.30 -3.50 -7.49
N ILE A 399 6.27 -3.47 -8.36
CA ILE A 399 5.94 -4.62 -9.24
C ILE A 399 7.05 -4.90 -10.26
N LEU A 400 7.70 -3.85 -10.79
CA LEU A 400 8.83 -3.99 -11.71
C LEU A 400 10.02 -4.69 -11.06
N LEU A 401 10.31 -4.40 -9.80
CA LEU A 401 11.39 -5.06 -9.06
C LEU A 401 11.03 -6.50 -8.68
N ASP A 402 9.78 -6.71 -8.28
CA ASP A 402 9.31 -8.01 -7.82
C ASP A 402 9.17 -9.03 -8.96
N LEU A 403 8.53 -8.64 -10.07
CA LEU A 403 8.14 -9.54 -11.18
C LEU A 403 8.75 -9.13 -12.53
N GLY A 404 9.64 -8.13 -12.56
CA GLY A 404 10.30 -7.67 -13.78
C GLY A 404 9.34 -6.99 -14.77
N ALA A 405 9.84 -6.77 -15.99
CA ALA A 405 9.06 -6.21 -17.08
C ALA A 405 7.82 -7.07 -17.42
N VAL A 406 7.90 -8.39 -17.22
CA VAL A 406 6.76 -9.30 -17.46
C VAL A 406 5.62 -9.01 -16.49
N GLY A 407 5.90 -8.90 -15.18
CA GLY A 407 4.87 -8.58 -14.20
C GLY A 407 4.25 -7.21 -14.42
N LEU A 408 5.07 -6.21 -14.73
CA LEU A 408 4.58 -4.86 -15.03
C LEU A 408 3.67 -4.86 -16.27
N LEU A 409 4.05 -5.61 -17.32
CA LEU A 409 3.23 -5.78 -18.51
C LEU A 409 1.90 -6.48 -18.20
N LEU A 410 1.91 -7.54 -17.38
CA LEU A 410 0.69 -8.23 -16.94
C LEU A 410 -0.25 -7.27 -16.21
N LEU A 411 0.28 -6.41 -15.33
CA LEU A 411 -0.51 -5.39 -14.66
C LEU A 411 -1.10 -4.39 -15.65
N PHE A 412 -0.29 -3.83 -16.56
CA PHE A 412 -0.79 -2.86 -17.53
C PHE A 412 -1.83 -3.43 -18.47
N ILE A 413 -1.68 -4.68 -18.92
CA ILE A 413 -2.71 -5.36 -19.72
C ILE A 413 -4.06 -5.38 -18.98
N LEU A 414 -4.06 -5.77 -17.69
CA LEU A 414 -5.27 -5.76 -16.87
C LEU A 414 -5.90 -4.38 -16.78
N LEU A 415 -5.10 -3.38 -16.39
CA LEU A 415 -5.58 -2.02 -16.18
C LEU A 415 -6.10 -1.40 -17.48
N ILE A 416 -5.37 -1.56 -18.59
CA ILE A 416 -5.78 -1.05 -19.91
C ILE A 416 -7.08 -1.72 -20.35
N ILE A 417 -7.23 -3.04 -20.21
CA ILE A 417 -8.48 -3.73 -20.57
C ILE A 417 -9.67 -3.17 -19.77
N MET A 418 -9.51 -2.99 -18.46
CA MET A 418 -10.59 -2.47 -17.60
C MET A 418 -10.94 -1.02 -17.97
N VAL A 419 -9.93 -0.16 -18.11
CA VAL A 419 -10.10 1.25 -18.48
C VAL A 419 -10.75 1.38 -19.84
N VAL A 420 -10.25 0.68 -20.87
CA VAL A 420 -10.80 0.75 -22.23
C VAL A 420 -12.25 0.27 -22.28
N LYS A 421 -12.60 -0.79 -21.53
CA LYS A 421 -13.98 -1.28 -21.46
C LYS A 421 -14.93 -0.27 -20.82
N VAL A 422 -14.52 0.39 -19.73
CA VAL A 422 -15.33 1.45 -19.10
C VAL A 422 -15.38 2.69 -19.99
N TRP A 423 -14.26 3.08 -20.60
CA TRP A 423 -14.17 4.23 -21.50
C TRP A 423 -15.13 4.12 -22.68
N ARG A 424 -15.19 2.94 -23.32
CA ARG A 424 -16.08 2.67 -24.44
C ARG A 424 -17.56 2.72 -24.06
N GLN A 425 -17.90 2.55 -22.78
CA GLN A 425 -19.26 2.73 -22.30
C GLN A 425 -19.54 4.21 -22.01
N GLU A 426 -18.73 4.81 -21.16
CA GLU A 426 -18.85 6.20 -20.72
C GLU A 426 -17.47 6.70 -20.28
N ALA A 427 -16.79 7.51 -21.10
CA ALA A 427 -15.43 7.97 -20.84
C ALA A 427 -15.25 8.62 -19.47
N VAL A 428 -16.23 9.42 -19.02
CA VAL A 428 -16.18 10.11 -17.72
C VAL A 428 -16.12 9.13 -16.52
N ASP A 429 -16.67 7.91 -16.66
CA ASP A 429 -16.66 6.90 -15.60
C ASP A 429 -15.27 6.28 -15.39
N THR A 430 -14.27 6.60 -16.21
CA THR A 430 -12.88 6.15 -15.97
C THR A 430 -12.12 7.04 -15.00
N LEU A 431 -12.55 8.29 -14.85
CA LEU A 431 -11.74 9.32 -14.19
C LEU A 431 -11.46 9.05 -12.70
N PRO A 432 -12.41 8.53 -11.89
CA PRO A 432 -12.10 8.20 -10.49
C PRO A 432 -10.98 7.17 -10.38
N ALA A 433 -11.03 6.10 -11.19
CA ALA A 433 -9.97 5.10 -11.23
C ALA A 433 -8.62 5.71 -11.70
N PHE A 434 -8.64 6.60 -12.69
CA PHE A 434 -7.41 7.28 -13.13
C PHE A 434 -6.72 8.08 -12.03
N ILE A 435 -7.45 8.73 -11.11
CA ILE A 435 -6.85 9.40 -9.96
C ILE A 435 -5.97 8.42 -9.17
N LEU A 436 -6.54 7.27 -8.81
CA LEU A 436 -5.82 6.24 -8.06
C LEU A 436 -4.61 5.71 -8.83
N LEU A 437 -4.75 5.48 -10.14
CA LEU A 437 -3.69 4.93 -10.97
C LEU A 437 -2.52 5.91 -11.17
N VAL A 438 -2.81 7.20 -11.38
CA VAL A 438 -1.78 8.23 -11.56
C VAL A 438 -1.10 8.56 -10.24
N HIS A 439 -1.86 8.65 -9.15
CA HIS A 439 -1.28 8.97 -7.84
C HIS A 439 -0.33 7.86 -7.35
N ALA A 440 -0.68 6.58 -7.56
CA ALA A 440 0.18 5.43 -7.25
C ALA A 440 1.46 5.35 -8.10
N ALA A 441 1.64 6.22 -9.11
CA ALA A 441 2.91 6.35 -9.82
C ALA A 441 3.95 7.15 -9.02
N VAL A 442 3.48 8.09 -8.21
CA VAL A 442 4.30 9.06 -7.46
C VAL A 442 4.31 8.75 -5.95
N ASP A 443 3.45 7.82 -5.51
CA ASP A 443 3.43 7.29 -4.15
C ASP A 443 3.18 5.77 -4.11
N PHE A 444 3.26 5.17 -2.92
CA PHE A 444 3.08 3.73 -2.70
C PHE A 444 1.65 3.35 -2.25
N ASP A 445 0.63 4.10 -2.68
CA ASP A 445 -0.76 3.88 -2.23
C ASP A 445 -1.26 2.45 -2.50
N ASN A 446 -0.73 1.82 -3.56
CA ASN A 446 -1.09 0.44 -3.93
C ASN A 446 -0.55 -0.62 -2.96
N ALA A 447 0.30 -0.26 -1.98
CA ALA A 447 0.68 -1.14 -0.89
C ALA A 447 -0.48 -1.37 0.10
N PHE A 448 -1.47 -0.48 0.14
CA PHE A 448 -2.68 -0.63 0.94
C PHE A 448 -3.66 -1.56 0.22
N GLY A 449 -4.08 -2.65 0.86
CA GLY A 449 -5.06 -3.56 0.25
C GLY A 449 -6.40 -2.88 -0.09
N PHE A 450 -6.80 -1.87 0.68
CA PHE A 450 -8.01 -1.08 0.41
C PHE A 450 -7.97 -0.36 -0.94
N TYR A 451 -6.79 0.07 -1.41
CA TYR A 451 -6.61 0.68 -2.73
C TYR A 451 -7.15 -0.26 -3.83
N TRP A 452 -6.73 -1.53 -3.81
CA TRP A 452 -7.13 -2.53 -4.78
C TRP A 452 -8.59 -2.94 -4.62
N LEU A 453 -9.09 -3.02 -3.39
CA LEU A 453 -10.53 -3.27 -3.14
C LEU A 453 -11.40 -2.15 -3.73
N LEU A 454 -11.02 -0.89 -3.54
CA LEU A 454 -11.75 0.25 -4.10
C LEU A 454 -11.70 0.23 -5.64
N LEU A 455 -10.51 0.02 -6.21
CA LEU A 455 -10.30 -0.02 -7.65
C LEU A 455 -11.08 -1.16 -8.33
N PHE A 456 -10.93 -2.40 -7.85
CA PHE A 456 -11.62 -3.56 -8.41
C PHE A 456 -13.13 -3.53 -8.11
N GLY A 457 -13.54 -3.05 -6.95
CA GLY A 457 -14.95 -2.85 -6.61
C GLY A 457 -15.61 -1.85 -7.57
N TYR A 458 -14.92 -0.75 -7.86
CA TYR A 458 -15.38 0.24 -8.83
C TYR A 458 -15.48 -0.33 -10.24
N PHE A 459 -14.41 -0.97 -10.75
CA PHE A 459 -14.46 -1.59 -12.06
C PHE A 459 -15.54 -2.68 -12.15
N ALA A 460 -15.75 -3.47 -11.11
CA ALA A 460 -16.82 -4.47 -11.07
C ALA A 460 -18.23 -3.86 -11.24
N LEU A 461 -18.48 -2.64 -10.72
CA LEU A 461 -19.74 -1.93 -10.92
C LEU A 461 -19.92 -1.40 -12.35
N TYR A 462 -18.82 -1.02 -13.02
CA TYR A 462 -18.84 -0.30 -14.30
C TYR A 462 -18.55 -1.16 -15.52
N LEU A 463 -17.95 -2.34 -15.37
CA LEU A 463 -17.78 -3.32 -16.44
C LEU A 463 -19.11 -4.00 -16.76
N ARG A 464 -20.02 -3.28 -17.44
CA ARG A 464 -21.33 -3.80 -17.84
C ARG A 464 -21.21 -4.94 -18.85
N GLU A 465 -22.18 -5.85 -18.80
CA GLU A 465 -22.63 -6.54 -20.01
C GLU A 465 -23.45 -5.52 -20.81
N SER A 466 -23.06 -5.23 -22.05
CA SER A 466 -24.02 -4.58 -22.95
C SER A 466 -25.22 -5.52 -23.04
N PRO A 467 -26.47 -5.07 -22.79
CA PRO A 467 -27.58 -5.79 -23.37
C PRO A 467 -27.28 -5.84 -24.87
N VAL A 468 -27.29 -7.02 -25.45
CA VAL A 468 -27.30 -7.11 -26.91
C VAL A 468 -28.61 -6.45 -27.32
N GLU A 469 -28.57 -5.16 -27.63
CA GLU A 469 -29.56 -4.50 -28.47
C GLU A 469 -29.36 -5.08 -29.87
N GLY A 470 -29.88 -6.30 -30.04
CA GLY A 470 -30.18 -6.81 -31.35
C GLY A 470 -31.35 -5.99 -31.86
N ASN A 471 -31.03 -4.94 -32.63
CA ASN A 471 -31.93 -4.48 -33.68
C ASN A 471 -32.41 -5.72 -34.43
N VAL A 472 -33.71 -5.98 -34.32
CA VAL A 472 -34.43 -6.85 -35.25
C VAL A 472 -34.13 -6.28 -36.63
N HIS A 473 -33.70 -7.15 -37.55
CA HIS A 473 -33.31 -6.89 -38.95
C HIS A 473 -31.84 -6.52 -39.21
N SER A 474 -30.93 -7.48 -39.00
CA SER A 474 -29.91 -7.78 -40.02
C SER A 474 -29.42 -9.23 -39.87
N LEU A 475 -29.86 -10.01 -40.84
CA LEU A 475 -29.52 -11.37 -41.24
C LEU A 475 -28.07 -11.81 -40.91
N VAL A 476 -27.89 -12.40 -39.73
CA VAL A 476 -27.15 -13.66 -39.62
C VAL A 476 -28.06 -14.58 -38.83
N PRO A 477 -28.56 -15.70 -39.39
CA PRO A 477 -29.34 -16.61 -38.60
C PRO A 477 -28.42 -17.15 -37.51
N LEU A 478 -28.69 -16.72 -36.27
CA LEU A 478 -28.40 -17.46 -35.05
C LEU A 478 -29.22 -18.77 -35.08
N HIS A 479 -28.99 -19.57 -36.11
CA HIS A 479 -29.33 -20.97 -36.12
C HIS A 479 -28.44 -21.61 -35.06
N ARG A 480 -29.03 -21.88 -33.90
CA ARG A 480 -28.62 -22.91 -32.97
C ARG A 480 -27.09 -23.04 -32.87
N LEU A 481 -26.47 -22.20 -32.04
CA LEU A 481 -25.47 -22.79 -31.16
C LEU A 481 -26.24 -23.83 -30.35
N LYS A 482 -26.27 -25.07 -30.86
CA LYS A 482 -26.61 -26.26 -30.09
C LYS A 482 -25.94 -26.01 -28.74
N ARG A 483 -26.75 -25.98 -27.68
CA ARG A 483 -26.31 -26.10 -26.29
C ARG A 483 -25.63 -27.47 -26.22
N SER A 484 -24.42 -27.58 -26.77
CA SER A 484 -23.76 -28.86 -26.89
C SER A 484 -23.42 -29.23 -25.45
N ARG A 485 -23.94 -30.38 -25.04
CA ARG A 485 -23.52 -31.10 -23.83
C ARG A 485 -22.05 -31.56 -23.95
N GLN A 486 -21.22 -30.93 -24.80
CA GLN A 486 -19.81 -31.27 -24.87
C GLN A 486 -19.13 -30.68 -23.64
N LEU A 487 -18.77 -31.60 -22.76
CA LEU A 487 -17.91 -31.39 -21.63
C LEU A 487 -16.58 -30.83 -22.13
N ASN A 488 -16.39 -29.51 -22.04
CA ASN A 488 -15.12 -28.88 -22.38
C ASN A 488 -14.12 -29.14 -21.24
N TRP A 489 -13.50 -30.32 -21.29
CA TRP A 489 -12.44 -30.78 -20.40
C TRP A 489 -11.38 -29.71 -20.03
N PRO A 490 -10.89 -28.84 -20.94
CA PRO A 490 -9.93 -27.79 -20.54
C PRO A 490 -10.50 -26.77 -19.54
N TYR A 491 -11.77 -26.36 -19.67
CA TYR A 491 -12.38 -25.42 -18.72
C TYR A 491 -12.71 -26.07 -17.37
N MET A 492 -12.97 -27.38 -17.38
CA MET A 492 -13.09 -28.15 -16.14
C MET A 492 -11.75 -28.28 -15.42
N GLY A 493 -10.67 -28.55 -16.15
CA GLY A 493 -9.31 -28.51 -15.61
C GLY A 493 -9.00 -27.15 -14.98
N LEU A 494 -9.30 -26.05 -15.67
CA LEU A 494 -9.09 -24.70 -15.15
C LEU A 494 -9.94 -24.40 -13.90
N SER A 495 -11.18 -24.90 -13.85
CA SER A 495 -12.05 -24.74 -12.66
C SER A 495 -11.50 -25.51 -11.47
N ALA A 496 -11.04 -26.75 -11.68
CA ALA A 496 -10.41 -27.55 -10.64
C ALA A 496 -9.10 -26.92 -10.16
N ALA A 497 -8.26 -26.44 -11.09
CA ALA A 497 -7.04 -25.71 -10.76
C ALA A 497 -7.33 -24.47 -9.92
N LEU A 498 -8.36 -23.69 -10.26
CA LEU A 498 -8.78 -22.54 -9.46
C LEU A 498 -9.24 -22.94 -8.06
N ILE A 499 -10.02 -24.02 -7.91
CA ILE A 499 -10.45 -24.51 -6.58
C ILE A 499 -9.24 -24.95 -5.74
N LEU A 500 -8.31 -25.69 -6.34
CA LEU A 500 -7.07 -26.11 -5.67
C LEU A 500 -6.22 -24.90 -5.28
N TRP A 501 -6.12 -23.90 -6.15
CA TRP A 501 -5.43 -22.64 -5.88
C TRP A 501 -6.01 -21.90 -4.68
N LEU A 502 -7.33 -21.73 -4.67
CA LEU A 502 -8.05 -21.11 -3.56
C LEU A 502 -7.91 -21.91 -2.26
N GLY A 503 -7.90 -23.24 -2.36
CA GLY A 503 -7.66 -24.13 -1.22
C GLY A 503 -6.26 -23.93 -0.63
N ALA A 504 -5.23 -23.89 -1.48
CA ALA A 504 -3.85 -23.66 -1.07
C ALA A 504 -3.65 -22.26 -0.47
N ALA A 505 -4.24 -21.23 -1.07
CA ALA A 505 -4.20 -19.85 -0.57
C ALA A 505 -4.94 -19.72 0.77
N GLY A 506 -6.13 -20.34 0.90
CA GLY A 506 -6.90 -20.36 2.15
C GLY A 506 -6.18 -21.11 3.27
N TRP A 507 -5.58 -22.26 2.97
CA TRP A 507 -4.75 -23.00 3.93
C TRP A 507 -3.53 -22.19 4.39
N SER A 508 -2.84 -21.54 3.45
CA SER A 508 -1.70 -20.66 3.76
C SER A 508 -2.15 -19.49 4.65
N GLY A 509 -3.27 -18.85 4.32
CA GLY A 509 -3.87 -17.79 5.14
C GLY A 509 -4.17 -18.25 6.56
N TRP A 510 -4.80 -19.41 6.72
CA TRP A 510 -5.08 -19.98 8.03
C TRP A 510 -3.80 -20.21 8.85
N ARG A 511 -2.81 -20.86 8.23
CA ARG A 511 -1.53 -21.20 8.87
C ARG A 511 -0.78 -19.94 9.31
N LEU A 512 -0.72 -18.92 8.45
CA LEU A 512 -0.06 -17.65 8.77
C LEU A 512 -0.82 -16.84 9.84
N HIS A 513 -2.15 -16.91 9.86
CA HIS A 513 -2.96 -16.29 10.91
C HIS A 513 -2.70 -16.92 12.29
N LEU A 514 -2.63 -18.25 12.36
CA LEU A 514 -2.26 -18.94 13.59
C LEU A 514 -0.83 -18.60 14.01
N ALA A 515 0.11 -18.55 13.07
CA ALA A 515 1.49 -18.16 13.37
C ALA A 515 1.59 -16.75 13.98
N THR A 516 0.80 -15.79 13.47
CA THR A 516 0.71 -14.43 14.04
C THR A 516 0.14 -14.44 15.46
N ALA A 517 -0.92 -15.22 15.71
CA ALA A 517 -1.54 -15.32 17.02
C ALA A 517 -0.61 -15.96 18.07
N GLU A 518 0.10 -17.03 17.71
CA GLU A 518 1.09 -17.67 18.59
C GLU A 518 2.24 -16.72 18.94
N ARG A 519 2.75 -15.94 17.97
CA ARG A 519 3.79 -14.94 18.22
C ARG A 519 3.30 -13.84 19.16
N GLU A 520 2.13 -13.26 18.90
CA GLU A 520 1.55 -12.20 19.75
C GLU A 520 1.29 -12.71 21.18
N SER A 521 0.81 -13.95 21.31
CA SER A 521 0.66 -14.59 22.61
C SER A 521 2.02 -14.81 23.29
N ALA A 522 3.05 -15.23 22.57
CA ALA A 522 4.39 -15.44 23.12
C ALA A 522 5.01 -14.14 23.63
N LEU A 523 4.84 -13.03 22.91
CA LEU A 523 5.40 -11.73 23.25
C LEU A 523 4.66 -11.01 24.39
N SER A 524 3.48 -11.48 24.79
CA SER A 524 2.68 -10.89 25.87
C SER A 524 2.90 -11.54 27.25
N VAL A 525 3.57 -12.69 27.33
CA VAL A 525 3.80 -13.45 28.58
C VAL A 525 5.21 -13.19 29.13
N LYS A 526 5.36 -13.11 30.46
CA LYS A 526 6.69 -13.04 31.13
C LYS A 526 7.35 -14.43 31.19
N GLU A 527 8.69 -14.43 31.05
CA GLU A 527 9.65 -15.54 30.89
C GLU A 527 9.19 -17.00 31.15
N GLY A 528 9.54 -17.88 30.20
CA GLY A 528 9.34 -19.35 30.26
C GLY A 528 8.46 -19.89 29.12
N HIS A 529 7.32 -19.26 28.84
CA HIS A 529 6.40 -19.66 27.76
C HIS A 529 6.70 -18.98 26.41
N GLN A 530 7.53 -17.94 26.42
CA GLN A 530 7.88 -17.14 25.23
C GLN A 530 8.60 -17.99 24.16
N VAL A 531 9.58 -18.82 24.56
CA VAL A 531 10.33 -19.67 23.63
C VAL A 531 9.40 -20.66 22.93
N LEU A 532 8.54 -21.37 23.68
CA LEU A 532 7.62 -22.36 23.12
C LEU A 532 6.64 -21.73 22.12
N GLY A 533 6.06 -20.56 22.44
CA GLY A 533 5.15 -19.86 21.54
C GLY A 533 5.84 -19.37 20.26
N LEU A 534 7.08 -18.87 20.36
CA LEU A 534 7.86 -18.47 19.19
C LEU A 534 8.27 -19.68 18.33
N VAL A 535 8.59 -20.84 18.93
CA VAL A 535 8.83 -22.09 18.19
C VAL A 535 7.57 -22.51 17.43
N ARG A 536 6.41 -22.57 18.07
CA ARG A 536 5.13 -22.90 17.41
C ARG A 536 4.79 -21.93 16.28
N SER A 537 5.01 -20.63 16.50
CA SER A 537 4.84 -19.61 15.47
C SER A 537 5.73 -19.89 14.26
N LEU A 538 6.99 -20.28 14.48
CA LEU A 538 7.94 -20.59 13.42
C LEU A 538 7.65 -21.92 12.72
N GLU A 539 7.14 -22.93 13.42
CA GLU A 539 6.66 -24.19 12.80
C GLU A 539 5.48 -23.92 11.84
N LEU A 540 4.56 -23.05 12.25
CA LEU A 540 3.45 -22.59 11.41
C LEU A 540 3.90 -21.61 10.32
N ASN A 541 4.99 -20.88 10.50
CA ASN A 541 5.53 -19.99 9.48
C ASN A 541 7.07 -20.00 9.45
N PRO A 542 7.68 -21.02 8.80
CA PRO A 542 9.14 -21.17 8.80
C PRO A 542 9.85 -20.01 8.09
N TYR A 543 9.12 -19.28 7.25
CA TYR A 543 9.66 -18.18 6.44
C TYR A 543 9.75 -16.86 7.22
N TRP A 544 9.28 -16.79 8.47
CA TRP A 544 9.20 -15.53 9.20
C TRP A 544 10.51 -15.16 9.89
N THR A 545 11.32 -14.34 9.23
CA THR A 545 12.59 -13.84 9.77
C THR A 545 12.45 -13.09 11.08
N GLN A 546 11.38 -12.30 11.26
CA GLN A 546 11.17 -11.55 12.50
C GLN A 546 10.96 -12.48 13.72
N THR A 547 10.06 -13.46 13.64
CA THR A 547 9.88 -14.47 14.71
C THR A 547 11.19 -15.22 14.99
N ARG A 548 11.94 -15.53 13.93
CA ARG A 548 13.23 -16.20 14.05
C ARG A 548 14.25 -15.36 14.81
N LEU A 549 14.34 -14.06 14.53
CA LEU A 549 15.23 -13.13 15.25
C LEU A 549 14.81 -12.96 16.71
N GLU A 550 13.51 -12.88 16.99
CA GLU A 550 12.97 -12.82 18.35
C GLU A 550 13.30 -14.07 19.15
N LEU A 551 13.17 -15.26 18.54
CA LEU A 551 13.58 -16.52 19.16
C LEU A 551 15.10 -16.58 19.34
N ALA A 552 15.86 -16.18 18.33
CA ALA A 552 17.33 -16.16 18.37
C ALA A 552 17.86 -15.31 19.54
N ALA A 553 17.23 -14.17 19.85
CA ALA A 553 17.61 -13.33 20.98
C ALA A 553 17.49 -14.02 22.35
N LEU A 554 16.72 -15.10 22.46
CA LEU A 554 16.51 -15.86 23.70
C LEU A 554 17.40 -17.12 23.79
N LEU A 555 18.13 -17.44 22.73
CA LEU A 555 18.94 -18.66 22.63
C LEU A 555 20.43 -18.36 22.81
N ARG A 556 21.15 -19.36 23.36
CA ARG A 556 22.62 -19.37 23.36
C ARG A 556 23.15 -19.61 21.94
N ALA A 557 24.39 -19.17 21.68
CA ALA A 557 25.01 -19.21 20.36
C ALA A 557 24.91 -20.58 19.66
N GLU A 558 25.04 -21.69 20.39
CA GLU A 558 25.03 -23.05 19.83
C GLU A 558 23.69 -23.40 19.18
N ASN A 559 22.58 -23.00 19.80
CA ASN A 559 21.22 -23.21 19.27
C ASN A 559 20.78 -22.07 18.34
N ARG A 560 21.36 -20.88 18.50
CA ARG A 560 21.04 -19.68 17.72
C ARG A 560 21.59 -19.76 16.30
N ILE A 561 22.80 -20.27 16.10
CA ILE A 561 23.45 -20.39 14.78
C ILE A 561 22.63 -21.23 13.78
N PRO A 562 22.24 -22.49 14.07
CA PRO A 562 21.48 -23.29 13.10
C PRO A 562 20.12 -22.65 12.75
N LEU A 563 19.47 -22.04 13.74
CA LEU A 563 18.22 -21.29 13.55
C LEU A 563 18.39 -20.11 12.58
N LEU A 564 19.44 -19.31 12.76
CA LEU A 564 19.73 -18.16 11.89
C LEU A 564 20.19 -18.59 10.49
N GLN A 565 21.00 -19.66 10.38
CA GLN A 565 21.42 -20.24 9.10
C GLN A 565 20.23 -20.75 8.28
N GLU A 566 19.24 -21.38 8.94
CA GLU A 566 17.98 -21.73 8.28
C GLU A 566 17.25 -20.49 7.77
N GLY A 567 17.25 -19.40 8.54
CA GLY A 567 16.69 -18.11 8.11
C GLY A 567 17.27 -17.60 6.79
N LEU A 568 18.58 -17.71 6.60
CA LEU A 568 19.24 -17.30 5.35
C LEU A 568 18.83 -18.14 4.14
N ARG A 569 18.25 -19.33 4.34
CA ARG A 569 17.66 -20.12 3.23
C ARG A 569 16.34 -19.52 2.73
N HIS A 570 15.65 -18.76 3.58
CA HIS A 570 14.37 -18.13 3.27
C HIS A 570 14.49 -16.65 2.89
N GLU A 571 15.52 -15.98 3.42
CA GLU A 571 15.78 -14.56 3.22
C GLU A 571 17.30 -14.33 3.03
N ARG A 572 17.77 -14.54 1.79
CA ARG A 572 19.20 -14.71 1.47
C ARG A 572 20.04 -13.45 1.67
N GLU A 573 19.43 -12.29 1.52
CA GLU A 573 20.11 -10.98 1.57
C GLU A 573 19.83 -10.24 2.90
N SER A 574 19.36 -10.96 3.93
CA SER A 574 19.04 -10.36 5.23
C SER A 574 20.29 -9.92 5.98
N ALA A 575 20.57 -8.61 6.00
CA ALA A 575 21.68 -8.04 6.75
C ALA A 575 21.61 -8.33 8.26
N GLU A 576 20.40 -8.35 8.84
CA GLU A 576 20.20 -8.62 10.27
C GLU A 576 20.51 -10.09 10.63
N LEU A 577 20.10 -11.07 9.79
CA LEU A 577 20.46 -12.47 10.04
C LEU A 577 21.98 -12.69 9.96
N MET A 578 22.64 -12.09 8.95
CA MET A 578 24.10 -12.15 8.82
C MET A 578 24.79 -11.49 10.02
N TRP A 579 24.28 -10.34 10.47
CA TRP A 579 24.80 -9.64 11.63
C TRP A 579 24.74 -10.51 12.90
N ARG A 580 23.58 -11.11 13.18
CA ARG A 580 23.38 -11.98 14.34
C ARG A 580 24.20 -13.26 14.27
N LEU A 581 24.44 -13.80 13.08
CA LEU A 581 25.37 -14.92 12.91
C LEU A 581 26.80 -14.51 13.26
N GLY A 582 27.26 -13.37 12.77
CA GLY A 582 28.57 -12.82 13.12
C GLY A 582 28.74 -12.67 14.63
N ASP A 583 27.75 -12.06 15.29
CA ASP A 583 27.71 -11.87 16.75
C ASP A 583 27.75 -13.22 17.51
N SER A 584 27.03 -14.23 17.02
CA SER A 584 27.06 -15.59 17.59
C SER A 584 28.42 -16.28 17.47
N TYR A 585 29.13 -16.07 16.36
CA TYR A 585 30.48 -16.62 16.20
C TYR A 585 31.51 -15.86 17.04
N VAL A 586 31.31 -14.56 17.30
CA VAL A 586 32.12 -13.81 18.28
C VAL A 586 31.92 -14.36 19.69
N GLU A 587 30.70 -14.73 20.08
CA GLU A 587 30.43 -15.37 21.37
C GLU A 587 31.16 -16.73 21.50
N LEU A 588 31.21 -17.52 20.43
CA LEU A 588 31.89 -18.83 20.41
C LEU A 588 33.42 -18.75 20.22
N GLY A 589 33.97 -17.58 19.93
CA GLY A 589 35.40 -17.42 19.64
C GLY A 589 35.84 -17.81 18.23
N ASP A 590 34.92 -18.14 17.32
CA ASP A 590 35.21 -18.49 15.92
C ASP A 590 35.46 -17.21 15.10
N SER A 591 36.72 -16.74 15.15
CA SER A 591 37.17 -15.49 14.51
C SER A 591 36.89 -15.45 13.01
N GLY A 592 37.20 -16.54 12.30
CA GLY A 592 37.06 -16.62 10.85
C GLY A 592 35.61 -16.43 10.38
N ARG A 593 34.67 -17.15 10.99
CA ARG A 593 33.25 -17.03 10.61
C ARG A 593 32.63 -15.73 11.10
N ALA A 594 33.02 -15.25 12.27
CA ALA A 594 32.59 -13.95 12.79
C ALA A 594 32.89 -12.82 11.78
N ILE A 595 34.15 -12.73 11.34
CA ILE A 595 34.60 -11.74 10.37
C ILE A 595 33.82 -11.88 9.05
N ALA A 596 33.67 -13.10 8.54
CA ALA A 596 32.99 -13.35 7.27
C ALA A 596 31.53 -12.91 7.28
N PHE A 597 30.77 -13.22 8.35
CA PHE A 597 29.36 -12.84 8.46
C PHE A 597 29.17 -11.36 8.77
N MET A 598 29.99 -10.76 9.64
CA MET A 598 29.94 -9.32 9.92
C MET A 598 30.24 -8.51 8.66
N LYS A 599 31.25 -8.90 7.87
CA LYS A 599 31.56 -8.25 6.59
C LYS A 599 30.37 -8.29 5.63
N GLN A 600 29.76 -9.47 5.45
CA GLN A 600 28.57 -9.61 4.60
C GLN A 600 27.42 -8.72 5.10
N ALA A 601 27.16 -8.68 6.41
CA ALA A 601 26.13 -7.82 6.99
C ALA A 601 26.37 -6.33 6.67
N LEU A 602 27.61 -5.86 6.79
CA LEU A 602 27.97 -4.47 6.48
C LEU A 602 27.90 -4.17 4.97
N GLU A 603 28.16 -5.13 4.09
CA GLU A 603 27.95 -4.95 2.65
C GLU A 603 26.47 -4.80 2.28
N ARG A 604 25.57 -5.49 3.00
CA ARG A 604 24.11 -5.41 2.77
C ARG A 604 23.47 -4.19 3.43
N ASP A 605 24.07 -3.67 4.50
CA ASP A 605 23.60 -2.48 5.20
C ASP A 605 24.74 -1.47 5.45
N ARG A 606 25.28 -0.93 4.36
CA ARG A 606 26.53 -0.16 4.35
C ARG A 606 26.50 1.14 5.17
N PHE A 607 25.33 1.78 5.25
CA PHE A 607 25.15 3.04 5.96
C PHE A 607 24.55 2.87 7.37
N ASN A 608 24.81 1.74 8.02
CA ASN A 608 24.45 1.51 9.42
C ASN A 608 25.60 1.84 10.37
N LYS A 609 25.62 3.07 10.89
CA LYS A 609 26.71 3.52 11.79
C LYS A 609 26.87 2.68 13.05
N GLU A 610 25.76 2.14 13.56
CA GLU A 610 25.76 1.32 14.77
C GLU A 610 26.43 -0.04 14.51
N ARG A 611 26.05 -0.74 13.42
CA ARG A 611 26.69 -2.00 13.05
C ARG A 611 28.16 -1.83 12.66
N GLN A 612 28.50 -0.75 11.94
CA GLN A 612 29.89 -0.42 11.62
C GLN A 612 30.74 -0.31 12.91
N THR A 613 30.26 0.48 13.87
CA THR A 613 30.92 0.67 15.17
C THR A 613 31.02 -0.64 15.95
N LYS A 614 29.90 -1.36 16.10
CA LYS A 614 29.84 -2.62 16.86
C LYS A 614 30.73 -3.71 16.26
N THR A 615 30.91 -3.73 14.94
CA THR A 615 31.84 -4.67 14.28
C THR A 615 33.26 -4.45 14.78
N ILE A 616 33.72 -3.19 14.78
CA ILE A 616 35.07 -2.83 15.20
C ILE A 616 35.27 -3.16 16.68
N VAL A 617 34.29 -2.83 17.52
CA VAL A 617 34.28 -3.14 18.96
C VAL A 617 34.38 -4.65 19.19
N ALA A 618 33.47 -5.42 18.60
CA ALA A 618 33.37 -6.86 18.80
C ALA A 618 34.63 -7.60 18.34
N LEU A 619 35.17 -7.26 17.17
CA LEU A 619 36.40 -7.86 16.66
C LEU A 619 37.62 -7.47 17.50
N THR A 620 37.71 -6.22 17.96
CA THR A 620 38.81 -5.79 18.85
C THR A 620 38.76 -6.52 20.19
N GLN A 621 37.57 -6.68 20.77
CA GLN A 621 37.38 -7.41 22.02
C GLN A 621 37.66 -8.92 21.84
N LEU A 622 37.25 -9.50 20.71
CA LEU A 622 37.57 -10.88 20.38
C LEU A 622 39.08 -11.09 20.23
N ALA A 623 39.78 -10.20 19.51
CA ALA A 623 41.23 -10.26 19.36
C ALA A 623 41.94 -10.24 20.73
N ARG A 624 41.52 -9.36 21.65
CA ARG A 624 42.05 -9.33 23.03
C ARG A 624 41.79 -10.63 23.79
N ARG A 625 40.60 -11.22 23.67
CA ARG A 625 40.29 -12.51 24.31
C ARG A 625 41.18 -13.63 23.75
N LEU A 626 41.30 -13.71 22.43
CA LEU A 626 42.17 -14.69 21.75
C LEU A 626 43.64 -14.53 22.15
N GLU A 627 44.12 -13.29 22.30
CA GLU A 627 45.47 -13.03 22.80
C GLU A 627 45.66 -13.57 24.23
N ASN A 628 44.70 -13.29 25.12
CA ASN A 628 44.73 -13.77 26.51
C ASN A 628 44.62 -15.31 26.60
N GLU A 629 43.99 -15.94 25.62
CA GLU A 629 43.88 -17.41 25.48
C GLU A 629 45.11 -18.04 24.80
N GLY A 630 46.12 -17.25 24.44
CA GLY A 630 47.36 -17.73 23.81
C GLY A 630 47.24 -18.01 22.30
N GLN A 631 46.15 -17.62 21.66
CA GLN A 631 45.89 -17.80 20.23
C GLN A 631 46.36 -16.58 19.42
N SER A 632 47.62 -16.19 19.56
CA SER A 632 48.14 -14.91 19.01
C SER A 632 48.02 -14.78 17.49
N LYS A 633 48.08 -15.88 16.73
CA LYS A 633 47.86 -15.85 15.27
C LYS A 633 46.44 -15.41 14.91
N GLU A 634 45.43 -15.98 15.58
CA GLU A 634 44.03 -15.63 15.37
C GLU A 634 43.68 -14.25 15.92
N SER A 635 44.25 -13.90 17.08
CA SER A 635 44.20 -12.54 17.64
C SER A 635 44.67 -11.50 16.62
N ARG A 636 45.84 -11.71 16.02
CA ARG A 636 46.39 -10.80 15.00
C ARG A 636 45.48 -10.67 13.78
N LEU A 637 45.02 -11.79 13.21
CA LEU A 637 44.10 -11.78 12.06
C LEU A 637 42.80 -11.03 12.39
N THR A 638 42.26 -11.24 13.60
CA THR A 638 41.04 -10.58 14.06
C THR A 638 41.24 -9.07 14.25
N ALA A 639 42.39 -8.68 14.80
CA ALA A 639 42.76 -7.28 14.97
C ALA A 639 42.96 -6.58 13.61
N GLU A 640 43.65 -7.22 12.67
CA GLU A 640 43.81 -6.71 11.30
C GLU A 640 42.44 -6.53 10.60
N ALA A 641 41.52 -7.48 10.77
CA ALA A 641 40.16 -7.37 10.25
C ALA A 641 39.36 -6.21 10.88
N ALA A 642 39.52 -5.96 12.19
CA ALA A 642 38.89 -4.82 12.87
C ALA A 642 39.38 -3.47 12.29
N LEU A 643 40.69 -3.36 12.02
CA LEU A 643 41.26 -2.16 11.40
C LEU A 643 40.84 -2.00 9.93
N GLN A 644 40.69 -3.10 9.20
CA GLN A 644 40.16 -3.07 7.84
C GLN A 644 38.71 -2.57 7.83
N ALA A 645 37.86 -3.06 8.75
CA ALA A 645 36.49 -2.59 8.92
C ALA A 645 36.44 -1.08 9.26
N TYR A 646 37.31 -0.61 10.17
CA TYR A 646 37.43 0.81 10.48
C TYR A 646 37.84 1.65 9.26
N GLY A 647 38.83 1.20 8.47
CA GLY A 647 39.25 1.90 7.26
C GLY A 647 38.15 1.98 6.20
N ALA A 648 37.37 0.90 6.02
CA ALA A 648 36.21 0.89 5.13
C ALA A 648 35.11 1.86 5.61
N TYR A 649 34.86 1.90 6.93
CA TYR A 649 33.91 2.83 7.52
C TYR A 649 34.35 4.29 7.32
N GLU A 650 35.63 4.60 7.55
CA GLU A 650 36.18 5.93 7.30
C GLU A 650 36.04 6.36 5.84
N ALA A 651 36.31 5.46 4.89
CA ALA A 651 36.14 5.72 3.47
C ALA A 651 34.67 6.07 3.12
N LEU A 652 33.70 5.35 3.67
CA LEU A 652 32.27 5.64 3.48
C LEU A 652 31.88 7.00 4.07
N VAL A 653 32.41 7.36 5.25
CA VAL A 653 32.16 8.68 5.85
C VAL A 653 32.72 9.81 4.97
N ARG A 654 33.93 9.63 4.42
CA ARG A 654 34.52 10.59 3.47
C ARG A 654 33.71 10.68 2.17
N GLU A 655 33.22 9.56 1.65
CA GLU A 655 32.35 9.51 0.48
C GLU A 655 31.08 10.36 0.70
N VAL A 656 30.39 10.15 1.82
CA VAL A 656 29.18 10.93 2.18
C VAL A 656 29.49 12.40 2.39
N ALA A 657 30.60 12.73 3.06
CA ALA A 657 31.02 14.12 3.28
C ALA A 657 31.38 14.86 1.98
N ALA A 658 31.81 14.15 0.94
CA ALA A 658 32.11 14.72 -0.38
C ALA A 658 30.86 14.99 -1.24
N MET A 659 29.68 14.48 -0.85
CA MET A 659 28.45 14.69 -1.61
C MET A 659 27.89 16.10 -1.40
N HIS A 660 27.29 16.67 -2.46
CA HIS A 660 26.60 17.95 -2.35
C HIS A 660 25.20 17.75 -1.74
N ASN A 661 25.00 18.25 -0.51
CA ASN A 661 23.75 18.16 0.26
C ASN A 661 23.12 16.74 0.26
N PRO A 662 23.82 15.71 0.79
CA PRO A 662 23.33 14.33 0.73
C PRO A 662 22.08 14.14 1.58
N ALA A 663 21.16 13.29 1.09
CA ALA A 663 20.08 12.75 1.88
C ALA A 663 20.64 11.82 2.98
N ASN A 664 20.96 12.38 4.14
CA ASN A 664 21.52 11.67 5.29
C ASN A 664 20.48 11.43 6.40
N GLY A 665 19.36 10.79 6.02
CA GLY A 665 18.29 10.42 6.96
C GLY A 665 18.76 9.43 8.04
N ARG A 666 19.80 8.64 7.77
CA ARG A 666 20.38 7.67 8.72
C ARG A 666 21.36 8.29 9.70
N ARG A 667 21.64 9.60 9.59
CA ARG A 667 22.64 10.31 10.40
C ARG A 667 23.99 9.58 10.41
N PHE A 668 24.41 9.11 9.24
CA PHE A 668 25.63 8.34 9.04
C PHE A 668 26.84 9.27 9.15
N GLU A 669 27.70 8.97 10.12
CA GLU A 669 28.87 9.76 10.51
C GLU A 669 29.82 8.88 11.33
N MET A 670 31.10 9.24 11.42
CA MET A 670 32.08 8.49 12.21
C MET A 670 31.77 8.61 13.71
N THR A 671 31.81 7.49 14.45
CA THR A 671 31.55 7.48 15.90
C THR A 671 32.86 7.57 16.68
N ALA A 672 32.81 8.22 17.85
CA ALA A 672 33.97 8.31 18.74
C ALA A 672 34.43 6.92 19.22
N GLU A 673 33.48 6.03 19.51
CA GLU A 673 33.75 4.65 19.94
C GLU A 673 34.53 3.86 18.87
N ALA A 674 34.18 3.98 17.59
CA ALA A 674 34.91 3.31 16.51
C ALA A 674 36.38 3.77 16.45
N VAL A 675 36.64 5.07 16.66
CA VAL A 675 37.99 5.64 16.68
C VAL A 675 38.80 5.13 17.87
N GLU A 676 38.19 5.06 19.05
CA GLU A 676 38.83 4.57 20.27
C GLU A 676 39.22 3.10 20.15
N TYR A 677 38.29 2.24 19.71
CA TYR A 677 38.57 0.81 19.55
C TYR A 677 39.57 0.54 18.43
N ALA A 678 39.55 1.32 17.34
CA ALA A 678 40.60 1.23 16.32
C ALA A 678 41.99 1.59 16.87
N ARG A 679 42.10 2.58 17.76
CA ARG A 679 43.36 2.91 18.46
C ARG A 679 43.82 1.75 19.34
N ALA A 680 42.92 1.25 20.18
CA ALA A 680 43.15 0.08 21.03
C ALA A 680 43.60 -1.16 20.24
N CYS A 681 43.05 -1.36 19.04
CA CYS A 681 43.42 -2.45 18.16
C CYS A 681 44.83 -2.29 17.57
N ARG A 682 45.23 -1.06 17.19
CA ARG A 682 46.61 -0.76 16.76
C ARG A 682 47.63 -1.01 17.88
N GLU A 683 47.28 -0.65 19.11
CA GLU A 683 48.14 -0.91 20.28
C GLU A 683 48.33 -2.41 20.55
N LEU A 684 47.27 -3.21 20.37
CA LEU A 684 47.34 -4.67 20.49
C LEU A 684 48.30 -5.27 19.45
N LEU A 685 48.19 -4.84 18.19
CA LEU A 685 49.08 -5.27 17.11
C LEU A 685 50.53 -4.85 17.34
N ALA A 686 50.77 -3.62 17.83
CA ALA A 686 52.12 -3.14 18.12
C ALA A 686 52.81 -3.97 19.21
N LYS A 687 52.07 -4.40 20.25
CA LYS A 687 52.59 -5.28 21.30
C LYS A 687 52.97 -6.67 20.76
N SER A 688 52.17 -7.23 19.84
CA SER A 688 52.46 -8.54 19.23
C SER A 688 53.75 -8.55 18.37
N ILE A 689 54.19 -7.40 17.86
CA ILE A 689 55.40 -7.25 17.06
C ILE A 689 56.65 -7.06 17.93
N GLY A 690 56.48 -6.57 19.17
CA GLY A 690 57.57 -6.24 20.09
C GLY A 690 58.06 -7.40 20.98
N ASP A 691 57.51 -8.61 20.83
CA ASP A 691 57.88 -9.77 21.65
C ASP A 691 58.96 -10.62 20.95
N PRO A 692 60.21 -10.67 21.45
CA PRO A 692 61.34 -11.35 20.80
C PRO A 692 61.23 -12.88 20.70
N GLY A 693 60.14 -13.50 21.18
CA GLY A 693 59.89 -14.94 21.05
C GLY A 693 59.38 -15.41 19.67
N TYR A 694 59.08 -14.50 18.73
CA TYR A 694 58.36 -14.83 17.48
C TYR A 694 59.23 -15.08 16.25
N ALA A 695 60.56 -15.03 16.37
CA ALA A 695 61.48 -15.32 15.25
C ALA A 695 61.82 -16.82 15.08
N SER A 696 61.22 -17.73 15.84
CA SER A 696 61.49 -19.17 15.72
C SER A 696 60.26 -20.02 16.09
N GLY A 697 59.53 -20.47 15.07
CA GLY A 697 58.37 -21.36 15.18
C GLY A 697 57.81 -21.71 13.81
#